data_AF-A0A8J5RM30-F1
#
_entry.id   AF-A0A8J5RM30-F1
#
_cell.length_a   1.000
_cell.length_b   1.000
_cell.length_c   1.000
_cell.angle_alpha   90.00
_cell.angle_beta   90.00
_cell.angle_gamma   90.00
#
_symmetry.space_group_name_H-M   'P 1'
#
loop_
_entity.id
_entity.type
_entity.pdbx_description
1 polymer ?
#
loop_
_entity_poly.entity_id
_entity_poly.type
_entity_poly.pdbx_seq_one_letter_code
_entity_poly.pdbx_strand_id
1 'polypeptide(L)'
;MDDSPRGPASFSTQAGALLRKNLCLQESAPPSLPPSFPGPLPWGRNLKTNVGITVFPILICVLLVVLQNVINGELDKPKYRCGCVCVEIGADGACERKECGIQHSTLEQVWSCPVPSPPRWPALIQVPWPGFRAVKTASQPFDDLPEPFCRADGSCPATVLITGKAQSFAESVSGGLFPAFSPSLNVTDYLDVLSRIVAGSDTSPWYTQLLEPAFFSGKTLRLVQPQCLPYMFGTISYNVRGIPLQLDIQCIQALVLWRESSSLINYELFKGYRQRGGKTNEFIAGYDFLNTTEYNLNINVWYNSTYNDNTANSFIAALRVPRLVNTVSNSYLKFIRGTVVDMLLEYVKEMPKVGTKFRFDLSSLLSALFFTWIVELLFPVMLTYLVYEKQQKLQIMMKMHGLKDGPYWLISYAYFFVLSVIYMTFFVIFGSLIGLNFFRVNDYSIQFAFFFVCINLQIALAFFVASFFSSAKTATVIGYIYVFGSGLLGAFLFRFFVEDRTFPNGWVLVMEIVPGFSLYRGLYELGQYAFSGRAMGASGMTWGNLKDPINGMCDIFIIMTVEWASLLLLAYYLDQVSSVHGGVRKRPLFFFMCLQKKHASSLQKPSFVQRDSKVIVDMEKPDVTREREVVEQLLLNPNANQAIICHNLKKIYPGRDGNPDKLAVRGLSLALPKGQCFGMLGPNGAGKTSFISMMIGLVKPTSGTSYVDGMDINIYMDHIYTYMGVCPQHDLLWETLTGKEHLFFYGRLKNLKGTELLKAVDDSLKSVNLFHGGVGDKQVGKYSGGMKRRLSVAISLIGDPKVVFMDEPSTGLDPASRNNLWNVVKEAKRNRAIVLTSTNFSLSTYAFDS
;
A
#
# COMPACT_ATOMS: atom_id res chain seq x y z
N MET A 1 11.56 -57.04 -16.75
CA MET A 1 11.30 -55.82 -15.95
C MET A 1 12.43 -54.88 -16.27
N ASP A 2 12.16 -53.74 -16.91
CA ASP A 2 13.18 -52.76 -17.25
C ASP A 2 13.74 -52.12 -15.98
N ASP A 3 14.90 -52.59 -15.53
CA ASP A 3 15.71 -51.99 -14.44
C ASP A 3 16.44 -50.72 -14.92
N SER A 4 15.76 -49.86 -15.70
CA SER A 4 16.29 -48.53 -16.01
C SER A 4 15.85 -47.57 -14.89
N PRO A 5 16.77 -46.85 -14.24
CA PRO A 5 16.42 -45.91 -13.18
C PRO A 5 15.52 -44.80 -13.74
N ARG A 6 14.37 -44.57 -13.09
CA ARG A 6 13.42 -43.52 -13.49
C ARG A 6 14.13 -42.16 -13.50
N GLY A 7 14.10 -41.48 -14.65
CA GLY A 7 14.69 -40.15 -14.81
C GLY A 7 13.98 -39.08 -13.95
N PRO A 8 14.64 -37.92 -13.75
CA PRO A 8 14.12 -36.82 -12.94
C PRO A 8 12.74 -36.34 -13.44
N ALA A 9 11.85 -35.97 -12.53
CA ALA A 9 10.55 -35.42 -12.88
C ALA A 9 10.72 -34.12 -13.71
N SER A 10 9.90 -33.99 -14.76
CA SER A 10 9.88 -32.78 -15.58
C SER A 10 9.40 -31.55 -14.79
N PHE A 11 9.77 -30.35 -15.24
CA PHE A 11 9.31 -29.09 -14.66
C PHE A 11 7.77 -29.05 -14.54
N SER A 12 7.05 -29.45 -15.59
CA SER A 12 5.59 -29.49 -15.62
C SER A 12 5.02 -30.50 -14.62
N THR A 13 5.65 -31.67 -14.45
CA THR A 13 5.24 -32.68 -13.45
C THR A 13 5.37 -32.13 -12.03
N GLN A 14 6.53 -31.54 -11.71
CA GLN A 14 6.77 -30.90 -10.41
C GLN A 14 5.79 -29.75 -10.19
N ALA A 15 5.51 -29.00 -11.26
CA ALA A 15 4.62 -27.87 -11.18
C ALA A 15 3.17 -28.23 -10.92
N GLY A 16 2.66 -29.23 -11.65
CA GLY A 16 1.34 -29.79 -11.41
C GLY A 16 1.19 -30.40 -10.03
N ALA A 17 2.25 -31.01 -9.47
CA ALA A 17 2.21 -31.57 -8.11
C ALA A 17 2.05 -30.50 -7.03
N LEU A 18 2.83 -29.42 -7.13
CA LEU A 18 2.75 -28.27 -6.22
C LEU A 18 1.43 -27.50 -6.37
N LEU A 19 0.97 -27.25 -7.59
CA LEU A 19 -0.32 -26.60 -7.83
C LEU A 19 -1.47 -27.40 -7.21
N ARG A 20 -1.49 -28.72 -7.43
CA ARG A 20 -2.46 -29.63 -6.81
C ARG A 20 -2.37 -29.63 -5.29
N LYS A 21 -1.17 -29.57 -4.71
CA LYS A 21 -0.99 -29.42 -3.27
C LYS A 21 -1.54 -28.10 -2.76
N ASN A 22 -1.28 -26.97 -3.43
CA ASN A 22 -1.76 -25.65 -3.04
C ASN A 22 -3.30 -25.56 -3.10
N LEU A 23 -3.91 -26.25 -4.07
CA LEU A 23 -5.36 -26.34 -4.21
C LEU A 23 -6.00 -27.45 -3.34
N CYS A 24 -5.20 -28.22 -2.59
CA CYS A 24 -5.62 -29.47 -1.92
C CYS A 24 -6.38 -30.43 -2.85
N LEU A 25 -5.99 -30.50 -4.12
CA LEU A 25 -6.57 -31.31 -5.19
C LEU A 25 -5.62 -32.42 -5.62
N GLN A 26 -5.37 -33.40 -4.74
CA GLN A 26 -4.45 -34.48 -5.08
C GLN A 26 -5.11 -35.77 -5.54
N GLU A 27 -6.44 -35.86 -5.51
CA GLU A 27 -7.19 -37.00 -6.02
C GLU A 27 -6.97 -37.22 -7.53
N SER A 28 -6.93 -38.48 -7.92
CA SER A 28 -7.03 -38.93 -9.30
C SER A 28 -8.49 -39.04 -9.70
N ALA A 29 -8.89 -38.47 -10.83
CA ALA A 29 -10.12 -38.90 -11.49
C ALA A 29 -9.98 -40.40 -11.87
N PRO A 30 -10.99 -41.25 -11.62
CA PRO A 30 -10.95 -42.67 -11.96
C PRO A 30 -10.92 -42.89 -13.49
N PRO A 31 -10.24 -43.94 -14.00
CA PRO A 31 -9.99 -44.12 -15.44
C PRO A 31 -11.14 -44.73 -16.25
N SER A 32 -12.41 -44.54 -15.88
CA SER A 32 -13.53 -45.22 -16.59
C SER A 32 -14.86 -44.47 -16.61
N LEU A 33 -14.96 -43.32 -17.29
CA LEU A 33 -16.24 -42.75 -17.77
C LEU A 33 -15.98 -41.82 -18.99
N PRO A 34 -16.82 -41.85 -20.05
CA PRO A 34 -16.65 -41.00 -21.22
C PRO A 34 -17.03 -39.53 -20.94
N PRO A 35 -16.57 -38.57 -21.76
CA PRO A 35 -16.67 -37.15 -21.47
C PRO A 35 -18.10 -36.67 -21.71
N SER A 36 -18.91 -36.58 -20.66
CA SER A 36 -20.18 -35.87 -20.70
C SER A 36 -20.40 -35.06 -19.43
N PHE A 37 -20.51 -33.74 -19.64
CA PHE A 37 -20.85 -32.65 -18.71
C PHE A 37 -19.92 -32.39 -17.50
N PRO A 38 -19.33 -31.18 -17.40
CA PRO A 38 -18.57 -30.79 -16.21
C PRO A 38 -19.56 -30.48 -15.07
N GLY A 39 -19.72 -31.44 -14.15
CA GLY A 39 -20.22 -31.16 -12.80
C GLY A 39 -19.29 -30.19 -12.06
N PRO A 40 -19.75 -29.56 -10.97
CA PRO A 40 -19.08 -28.43 -10.35
C PRO A 40 -17.64 -28.78 -9.96
N LEU A 41 -16.70 -27.98 -10.48
CA LEU A 41 -15.27 -28.03 -10.19
C LEU A 41 -15.03 -28.27 -8.68
N PRO A 42 -14.28 -29.31 -8.29
CA PRO A 42 -14.03 -29.59 -6.88
C PRO A 42 -13.00 -28.58 -6.38
N TRP A 43 -13.45 -27.45 -5.84
CA TRP A 43 -12.58 -26.55 -5.10
C TRP A 43 -12.43 -27.09 -3.67
N GLY A 44 -11.27 -27.69 -3.38
CA GLY A 44 -10.99 -28.40 -2.12
C GLY A 44 -11.00 -27.50 -0.87
N ARG A 45 -11.15 -28.15 0.29
CA ARG A 45 -11.26 -27.69 1.72
C ARG A 45 -10.81 -26.27 2.12
N ASN A 46 -9.82 -25.67 1.47
CA ASN A 46 -9.48 -24.25 1.62
C ASN A 46 -10.49 -23.30 0.94
N LEU A 47 -11.48 -23.83 0.21
CA LEU A 47 -12.54 -23.05 -0.44
C LEU A 47 -13.25 -22.14 0.55
N LYS A 48 -13.59 -22.59 1.77
CA LYS A 48 -14.28 -21.71 2.73
C LYS A 48 -13.43 -20.49 3.12
N THR A 49 -12.14 -20.69 3.34
CA THR A 49 -11.20 -19.61 3.69
C THR A 49 -10.94 -18.70 2.49
N ASN A 50 -10.66 -19.27 1.32
CA ASN A 50 -10.43 -18.50 0.09
C ASN A 50 -11.68 -17.74 -0.34
N VAL A 51 -12.87 -18.36 -0.27
CA VAL A 51 -14.16 -17.70 -0.50
C VAL A 51 -14.36 -16.57 0.51
N GLY A 52 -14.13 -16.83 1.81
CA GLY A 52 -14.22 -15.80 2.84
C GLY A 52 -13.32 -14.59 2.55
N ILE A 53 -12.07 -14.83 2.14
CA ILE A 53 -11.12 -13.77 1.75
C ILE A 53 -11.62 -13.03 0.50
N THR A 54 -12.09 -13.74 -0.53
CA THR A 54 -12.57 -13.11 -1.78
C THR A 54 -13.91 -12.38 -1.62
N VAL A 55 -14.72 -12.74 -0.63
CA VAL A 55 -16.02 -12.10 -0.34
C VAL A 55 -15.87 -10.90 0.60
N PHE A 56 -14.77 -10.80 1.34
CA PHE A 56 -14.51 -9.69 2.26
C PHE A 56 -14.62 -8.28 1.64
N PRO A 57 -14.10 -8.02 0.41
CA PRO A 57 -14.29 -6.73 -0.26
C PRO A 57 -15.76 -6.35 -0.45
N ILE A 58 -16.64 -7.33 -0.68
CA ILE A 58 -18.08 -7.09 -0.85
C ILE A 58 -18.66 -6.50 0.43
N LEU A 59 -18.30 -7.05 1.58
CA LEU A 59 -18.81 -6.59 2.87
C LEU A 59 -18.40 -5.14 3.15
N ILE A 60 -17.18 -4.75 2.78
CA ILE A 60 -16.72 -3.35 2.90
C ILE A 60 -17.43 -2.44 1.89
N CYS A 61 -17.58 -2.85 0.63
CA CYS A 61 -18.32 -2.06 -0.36
C CYS A 61 -19.78 -1.81 0.09
N VAL A 62 -20.42 -2.82 0.69
CA VAL A 62 -21.76 -2.69 1.28
C VAL A 62 -21.74 -1.70 2.46
N LEU A 63 -20.76 -1.81 3.37
CA LEU A 63 -20.61 -0.86 4.49
C LEU A 63 -20.45 0.59 4.01
N LEU A 64 -19.61 0.82 2.99
CA LEU A 64 -19.41 2.15 2.40
C LEU A 64 -20.70 2.73 1.83
N VAL A 65 -21.53 1.90 1.18
CA VAL A 65 -22.82 2.36 0.65
C VAL A 65 -23.86 2.60 1.73
N VAL A 66 -23.91 1.76 2.76
CA VAL A 66 -24.77 2.02 3.93
C VAL A 66 -24.41 3.38 4.54
N LEU A 67 -23.12 3.64 4.75
CA LEU A 67 -22.62 4.90 5.28
C LEU A 67 -22.93 6.08 4.34
N GLN A 68 -22.73 5.90 3.04
CA GLN A 68 -23.07 6.89 2.02
C GLN A 68 -24.57 7.23 2.02
N ASN A 69 -25.45 6.24 2.21
CA ASN A 69 -26.89 6.45 2.28
C ASN A 69 -27.28 7.22 3.55
N VAL A 70 -26.66 6.94 4.69
CA VAL A 70 -26.85 7.70 5.92
C VAL A 70 -26.46 9.17 5.72
N ILE A 71 -25.30 9.42 5.11
CA ILE A 71 -24.84 10.79 4.82
C ILE A 71 -25.77 11.48 3.82
N ASN A 72 -26.17 10.81 2.75
CA ASN A 72 -27.12 11.36 1.79
C ASN A 72 -28.44 11.76 2.46
N GLY A 73 -28.94 10.94 3.40
CA GLY A 73 -30.14 11.26 4.18
C GLY A 73 -29.99 12.55 5.01
N GLU A 74 -28.80 12.78 5.59
CA GLU A 74 -28.49 14.01 6.32
C GLU A 74 -28.36 15.23 5.37
N LEU A 75 -27.73 15.06 4.21
CA LEU A 75 -27.55 16.12 3.21
C LEU A 75 -28.83 16.45 2.42
N ASP A 76 -29.80 15.53 2.40
CA ASP A 76 -31.10 15.74 1.74
C ASP A 76 -32.10 16.55 2.60
N LYS A 77 -31.71 16.92 3.83
CA LYS A 77 -32.52 17.79 4.70
C LYS A 77 -32.79 19.16 4.04
N PRO A 78 -33.94 19.82 4.32
CA PRO A 78 -34.34 21.08 3.70
C PRO A 78 -33.31 22.21 3.83
N LYS A 79 -32.49 22.18 4.88
CA LYS A 79 -31.40 23.12 5.14
C LYS A 79 -30.39 23.22 3.99
N TYR A 80 -30.16 22.12 3.26
CA TYR A 80 -29.15 22.03 2.19
C TYR A 80 -29.73 22.05 0.78
N ARG A 81 -31.04 22.32 0.65
CA ARG A 81 -31.75 22.41 -0.63
C ARG A 81 -32.19 23.84 -0.90
N CYS A 82 -32.41 24.14 -2.17
CA CYS A 82 -32.94 25.43 -2.57
C CYS A 82 -34.32 25.63 -1.90
N GLY A 83 -34.52 26.80 -1.31
CA GLY A 83 -35.77 27.15 -0.65
C GLY A 83 -36.91 27.24 -1.66
N CYS A 84 -38.07 26.74 -1.25
CA CYS A 84 -39.27 26.70 -2.07
C CYS A 84 -40.47 27.16 -1.25
N VAL A 85 -41.35 27.93 -1.88
CA VAL A 85 -42.64 28.34 -1.31
C VAL A 85 -43.76 27.69 -2.12
N CYS A 86 -44.86 27.37 -1.44
CA CYS A 86 -46.07 26.91 -2.10
C CYS A 86 -46.82 28.10 -2.69
N VAL A 87 -47.06 28.09 -3.99
CA VAL A 87 -47.74 29.17 -4.71
C VAL A 87 -49.21 28.83 -4.94
N GLU A 88 -49.53 27.55 -5.10
CA GLU A 88 -50.91 27.06 -5.26
C GLU A 88 -51.19 25.97 -4.22
N ILE A 89 -52.21 26.18 -3.40
CA ILE A 89 -52.68 25.24 -2.38
C ILE A 89 -53.99 24.63 -2.88
N GLY A 90 -54.03 23.29 -2.97
CA GLY A 90 -55.21 22.53 -3.35
C GLY A 90 -56.32 22.61 -2.29
N ALA A 91 -57.53 22.22 -2.67
CA ALA A 91 -58.71 22.26 -1.78
C ALA A 91 -58.59 21.36 -0.54
N ASP A 92 -57.64 20.42 -0.53
CA ASP A 92 -57.26 19.52 0.55
C ASP A 92 -56.15 20.07 1.46
N GLY A 93 -55.66 21.29 1.20
CA GLY A 93 -54.54 21.91 1.90
C GLY A 93 -53.16 21.40 1.45
N ALA A 94 -53.09 20.52 0.44
CA ALA A 94 -51.83 20.06 -0.12
C ALA A 94 -51.25 21.09 -1.09
N CYS A 95 -49.93 21.20 -1.14
CA CYS A 95 -49.27 22.12 -2.06
C CYS A 95 -49.23 21.53 -3.48
N GLU A 96 -50.05 22.07 -4.40
CA GLU A 96 -50.11 21.61 -5.78
C GLU A 96 -48.94 22.15 -6.62
N ARG A 97 -48.51 23.39 -6.36
CA ARG A 97 -47.40 24.01 -7.09
C ARG A 97 -46.41 24.69 -6.16
N LYS A 98 -45.15 24.23 -6.22
CA LYS A 98 -44.01 24.82 -5.51
C LYS A 98 -43.15 25.62 -6.46
N GLU A 99 -42.83 26.84 -6.05
CA GLU A 99 -41.84 27.67 -6.73
C GLU A 99 -40.57 27.71 -5.88
N CYS A 100 -39.45 27.28 -6.48
CA CYS A 100 -38.15 27.22 -5.83
C CYS A 100 -37.23 28.26 -6.45
N GLY A 101 -36.54 29.04 -5.62
CA GLY A 101 -35.70 30.12 -6.10
C GLY A 101 -34.88 30.77 -5.01
N ILE A 102 -33.90 31.56 -5.44
CA ILE A 102 -33.02 32.33 -4.55
C ILE A 102 -33.87 33.25 -3.65
N GLN A 103 -34.97 33.80 -4.17
CA GLN A 103 -35.88 34.68 -3.42
C GLN A 103 -36.56 34.00 -2.21
N HIS A 104 -36.61 32.67 -2.17
CA HIS A 104 -37.24 31.89 -1.10
C HIS A 104 -36.21 31.14 -0.24
N SER A 105 -34.92 31.41 -0.45
CA SER A 105 -33.82 30.64 0.14
C SER A 105 -33.05 31.45 1.19
N THR A 106 -32.63 30.80 2.28
CA THR A 106 -31.69 31.40 3.25
C THR A 106 -30.25 31.44 2.72
N LEU A 107 -29.36 32.22 3.35
CA LEU A 107 -27.93 32.27 3.03
C LEU A 107 -27.25 30.89 2.93
N GLU A 108 -27.71 29.91 3.71
CA GLU A 108 -27.21 28.53 3.66
C GLU A 108 -27.82 27.71 2.51
N GLN A 109 -29.06 28.01 2.09
CA GLN A 109 -29.78 27.27 1.03
C GLN A 109 -29.41 27.74 -0.38
N VAL A 110 -29.09 29.03 -0.54
CA VAL A 110 -28.85 29.70 -1.83
C VAL A 110 -27.75 29.04 -2.66
N TRP A 111 -26.77 28.42 -2.01
CA TRP A 111 -25.66 27.75 -2.69
C TRP A 111 -26.12 26.62 -3.64
N SER A 112 -27.25 25.98 -3.34
CA SER A 112 -27.82 24.83 -4.06
C SER A 112 -28.83 25.24 -5.14
N CYS A 113 -29.17 26.53 -5.22
CA CYS A 113 -30.17 27.04 -6.14
C CYS A 113 -29.62 27.21 -7.59
N PRO A 114 -30.46 26.95 -8.60
CA PRO A 114 -30.15 27.31 -9.99
C PRO A 114 -30.12 28.82 -10.17
N VAL A 115 -29.11 29.31 -10.91
CA VAL A 115 -28.93 30.72 -11.24
C VAL A 115 -28.65 30.84 -12.73
N PRO A 116 -29.69 30.76 -13.58
CA PRO A 116 -29.52 30.82 -15.04
C PRO A 116 -29.03 32.19 -15.51
N SER A 117 -29.26 33.23 -14.71
CA SER A 117 -28.82 34.59 -15.00
C SER A 117 -28.49 35.29 -13.67
N PRO A 118 -27.20 35.50 -13.36
CA PRO A 118 -26.77 36.06 -12.08
C PRO A 118 -27.27 37.51 -11.92
N PRO A 119 -27.78 37.90 -10.74
CA PRO A 119 -28.14 39.29 -10.47
C PRO A 119 -26.88 40.17 -10.43
N ARG A 120 -27.02 41.42 -10.88
CA ARG A 120 -25.95 42.42 -10.77
C ARG A 120 -25.90 42.96 -9.34
N TRP A 121 -24.74 42.86 -8.71
CA TRP A 121 -24.47 43.38 -7.37
C TRP A 121 -23.39 44.45 -7.41
N PRO A 122 -23.63 45.63 -6.81
CA PRO A 122 -22.60 46.65 -6.70
C PRO A 122 -21.38 46.08 -5.95
N ALA A 123 -20.19 46.38 -6.45
CA ALA A 123 -18.95 46.04 -5.79
C ALA A 123 -18.74 47.00 -4.61
N LEU A 124 -18.36 46.43 -3.47
CA LEU A 124 -18.19 47.15 -2.22
C LEU A 124 -16.73 47.06 -1.78
N ILE A 125 -16.31 48.00 -0.94
CA ILE A 125 -15.10 47.83 -0.13
C ILE A 125 -15.48 47.29 1.26
N GLN A 126 -14.57 46.53 1.89
CA GLN A 126 -14.72 46.16 3.30
C GLN A 126 -14.39 47.38 4.16
N VAL A 127 -15.37 47.85 4.93
CA VAL A 127 -15.17 48.97 5.86
C VAL A 127 -15.09 48.41 7.28
N PRO A 128 -14.13 48.82 8.11
CA PRO A 128 -14.09 48.42 9.50
C PRO A 128 -15.36 48.80 10.28
N TRP A 129 -15.74 47.97 11.24
CA TRP A 129 -16.85 48.27 12.15
C TRP A 129 -16.48 49.51 13.02
N PRO A 130 -17.43 50.39 13.42
CA PRO A 130 -17.10 51.65 14.08
C PRO A 130 -16.21 51.51 15.32
N GLY A 131 -16.44 50.48 16.14
CA GLY A 131 -15.63 50.19 17.32
C GLY A 131 -14.22 49.65 17.06
N PHE A 132 -13.88 49.29 15.82
CA PHE A 132 -12.56 48.78 15.42
C PHE A 132 -11.80 49.70 14.47
N ARG A 133 -12.38 50.80 13.96
CA ARG A 133 -11.69 51.75 13.07
C ARG A 133 -10.39 52.26 13.69
N ALA A 134 -9.30 52.33 12.92
CA ALA A 134 -7.98 52.73 13.42
C ALA A 134 -8.00 54.07 14.18
N VAL A 135 -7.42 54.06 15.39
CA VAL A 135 -7.23 55.22 16.28
C VAL A 135 -5.85 55.15 16.91
N LYS A 136 -5.38 56.24 17.49
CA LYS A 136 -4.13 56.27 18.24
C LYS A 136 -4.18 55.30 19.42
N THR A 137 -3.24 54.37 19.49
CA THR A 137 -3.14 53.38 20.59
C THR A 137 -1.69 53.21 21.04
N ALA A 138 -1.47 52.59 22.20
CA ALA A 138 -0.11 52.28 22.67
C ALA A 138 0.67 51.37 21.70
N SER A 139 -0.03 50.51 20.95
CA SER A 139 0.57 49.62 19.94
C SER A 139 0.75 50.28 18.57
N GLN A 140 0.05 51.38 18.28
CA GLN A 140 0.15 52.20 17.06
C GLN A 140 0.08 53.68 17.44
N PRO A 141 1.18 54.25 17.95
CA PRO A 141 1.22 55.60 18.53
C PRO A 141 1.45 56.69 17.47
N PHE A 142 0.85 56.55 16.28
CA PHE A 142 1.01 57.56 15.23
C PHE A 142 0.07 58.75 15.52
N ASP A 143 0.63 59.96 15.48
CA ASP A 143 -0.09 61.20 15.80
C ASP A 143 -1.11 61.61 14.71
N ASP A 144 -0.98 61.03 13.51
CA ASP A 144 -1.90 61.25 12.39
C ASP A 144 -3.16 60.37 12.46
N LEU A 145 -3.24 59.46 13.45
CA LEU A 145 -4.43 58.68 13.72
C LEU A 145 -5.42 59.43 14.63
N PRO A 146 -6.75 59.23 14.45
CA PRO A 146 -7.77 59.85 15.30
C PRO A 146 -7.66 59.44 16.77
N GLU A 147 -8.15 60.29 17.67
CA GLU A 147 -8.23 59.97 19.10
C GLU A 147 -9.26 58.86 19.40
N PRO A 148 -9.01 57.95 20.37
CA PRO A 148 -9.88 56.80 20.65
C PRO A 148 -11.36 57.11 20.94
N PHE A 149 -11.67 58.32 21.40
CA PHE A 149 -13.02 58.74 21.76
C PHE A 149 -14.00 58.66 20.56
N CYS A 150 -13.52 58.87 19.33
CA CYS A 150 -14.38 58.80 18.14
C CYS A 150 -15.00 57.42 17.90
N ARG A 151 -14.50 56.35 18.56
CA ARG A 151 -15.07 55.00 18.46
C ARG A 151 -16.38 54.88 19.23
N ALA A 152 -16.48 55.58 20.37
CA ALA A 152 -17.68 55.59 21.20
C ALA A 152 -18.83 56.31 20.47
N ASP A 153 -18.50 57.40 19.78
CA ASP A 153 -19.46 58.22 19.04
C ASP A 153 -19.71 57.72 17.60
N GLY A 154 -18.99 56.67 17.16
CA GLY A 154 -19.08 56.12 15.81
C GLY A 154 -18.57 57.05 14.69
N SER A 155 -17.94 58.18 15.06
CA SER A 155 -17.50 59.26 14.18
C SER A 155 -16.09 59.06 13.60
N CYS A 156 -15.32 58.05 14.04
CA CYS A 156 -13.98 57.84 13.51
C CYS A 156 -13.99 57.69 11.98
N PRO A 157 -13.08 58.33 11.24
CA PRO A 157 -12.92 58.10 9.82
C PRO A 157 -12.47 56.65 9.55
N ALA A 158 -12.69 56.17 8.34
CA ALA A 158 -12.12 54.92 7.88
C ALA A 158 -10.78 55.17 7.20
N THR A 159 -9.73 54.58 7.78
CA THR A 159 -8.35 54.87 7.40
C THR A 159 -7.85 53.96 6.28
N VAL A 160 -7.11 54.54 5.34
CA VAL A 160 -6.37 53.89 4.26
C VAL A 160 -4.91 54.29 4.37
N LEU A 161 -4.00 53.32 4.22
CA LEU A 161 -2.56 53.58 4.24
C LEU A 161 -2.02 53.67 2.81
N ILE A 162 -1.07 54.56 2.57
CA ILE A 162 -0.40 54.71 1.27
C ILE A 162 1.11 54.81 1.41
N THR A 163 1.85 54.32 0.42
CA THR A 163 3.30 54.49 0.30
C THR A 163 3.69 54.62 -1.17
N GLY A 164 4.89 55.12 -1.45
CA GLY A 164 5.37 55.32 -2.82
C GLY A 164 6.79 55.87 -2.86
N LYS A 165 7.34 56.03 -4.07
CA LYS A 165 8.71 56.56 -4.23
C LYS A 165 8.83 58.04 -3.87
N ALA A 166 7.79 58.81 -4.16
CA ALA A 166 7.66 60.22 -3.79
C ALA A 166 6.31 60.44 -3.09
N GLN A 167 6.35 61.04 -1.90
CA GLN A 167 5.17 61.29 -1.09
C GLN A 167 4.14 62.17 -1.82
N SER A 168 4.58 63.27 -2.42
CA SER A 168 3.71 64.19 -3.16
C SER A 168 2.99 63.53 -4.34
N PHE A 169 3.67 62.62 -5.04
CA PHE A 169 3.07 61.86 -6.14
C PHE A 169 1.98 60.91 -5.62
N ALA A 170 2.28 60.13 -4.58
CA ALA A 170 1.31 59.20 -4.01
C ALA A 170 0.13 59.92 -3.36
N GLU A 171 0.35 61.07 -2.70
CA GLU A 171 -0.71 61.93 -2.16
C GLU A 171 -1.59 62.52 -3.28
N SER A 172 -0.98 62.97 -4.39
CA SER A 172 -1.74 63.47 -5.54
C SER A 172 -2.59 62.38 -6.20
N VAL A 173 -2.01 61.19 -6.42
CA VAL A 173 -2.74 60.04 -6.97
C VAL A 173 -3.76 59.50 -5.97
N SER A 174 -3.53 59.58 -4.67
CA SER A 174 -4.47 59.07 -3.67
C SER A 174 -5.62 60.03 -3.36
N GLY A 175 -5.45 61.33 -3.62
CA GLY A 175 -6.50 62.34 -3.46
C GLY A 175 -7.75 62.08 -4.30
N GLY A 176 -7.63 61.31 -5.38
CA GLY A 176 -8.77 60.87 -6.22
C GLY A 176 -9.38 59.51 -5.83
N LEU A 177 -8.89 58.82 -4.78
CA LEU A 177 -9.42 57.50 -4.39
C LEU A 177 -10.89 57.59 -3.97
N PHE A 178 -11.26 58.66 -3.28
CA PHE A 178 -12.63 58.86 -2.81
C PHE A 178 -13.15 60.17 -3.38
N PRO A 179 -13.83 60.15 -4.53
CA PRO A 179 -14.39 61.36 -5.11
C PRO A 179 -15.55 61.89 -4.26
N ALA A 180 -15.61 63.22 -4.08
CA ALA A 180 -16.78 63.87 -3.49
C ALA A 180 -17.99 63.74 -4.42
N PHE A 181 -19.16 63.44 -3.86
CA PHE A 181 -20.40 63.30 -4.62
C PHE A 181 -21.50 64.19 -4.01
N SER A 182 -22.19 64.96 -4.85
CA SER A 182 -23.30 65.84 -4.48
C SER A 182 -24.66 65.27 -4.91
N PRO A 183 -25.74 65.50 -4.15
CA PRO A 183 -26.99 64.75 -4.30
C PRO A 183 -27.96 65.43 -5.28
N SER A 184 -27.94 65.03 -6.55
CA SER A 184 -29.12 65.16 -7.43
C SER A 184 -29.63 63.76 -7.77
N LEU A 185 -30.09 63.04 -6.75
CA LEU A 185 -30.55 61.66 -6.85
C LEU A 185 -31.97 61.60 -7.45
N ASN A 186 -32.09 61.66 -8.78
CA ASN A 186 -33.25 61.09 -9.47
C ASN A 186 -32.88 59.66 -9.86
N VAL A 187 -33.15 58.70 -8.96
CA VAL A 187 -32.61 57.32 -9.06
C VAL A 187 -33.54 56.45 -9.89
N THR A 188 -33.41 56.50 -11.22
CA THR A 188 -34.01 55.51 -12.10
C THR A 188 -33.12 54.28 -12.30
N ASP A 189 -31.79 54.41 -12.14
CA ASP A 189 -30.82 53.30 -12.18
C ASP A 189 -29.78 53.43 -11.05
N TYR A 190 -29.97 52.68 -9.97
CA TYR A 190 -29.10 52.71 -8.78
C TYR A 190 -27.70 52.11 -9.05
N LEU A 191 -27.55 51.25 -10.06
CA LEU A 191 -26.26 50.63 -10.37
C LEU A 191 -25.31 51.64 -11.02
N ASP A 192 -25.80 52.47 -11.94
CA ASP A 192 -24.97 53.54 -12.53
C ASP A 192 -24.43 54.49 -11.44
N VAL A 193 -25.28 54.88 -10.48
CA VAL A 193 -24.90 55.75 -9.37
C VAL A 193 -23.83 55.09 -8.48
N LEU A 194 -24.03 53.83 -8.09
CA LEU A 194 -23.05 53.09 -7.27
C LEU A 194 -21.74 52.82 -8.01
N SER A 195 -21.69 52.98 -9.34
CA SER A 195 -20.47 52.76 -10.13
C SER A 195 -19.50 53.92 -9.97
N ARG A 196 -20.06 55.12 -9.82
CA ARG A 196 -19.34 56.38 -9.68
C ARG A 196 -18.99 56.71 -8.23
N ILE A 197 -19.68 56.12 -7.24
CA ILE A 197 -19.48 56.39 -5.81
C ILE A 197 -18.83 55.21 -5.10
N VAL A 198 -17.83 55.45 -4.26
CA VAL A 198 -17.19 54.38 -3.49
C VAL A 198 -18.07 53.95 -2.31
N ALA A 199 -18.81 52.85 -2.50
CA ALA A 199 -19.63 52.23 -1.47
C ALA A 199 -18.88 51.11 -0.74
N GLY A 200 -19.18 50.93 0.54
CA GLY A 200 -18.59 49.90 1.39
C GLY A 200 -19.55 49.38 2.45
N SER A 201 -19.18 48.29 3.12
CA SER A 201 -19.95 47.71 4.22
C SER A 201 -19.04 47.09 5.27
N ASP A 202 -19.51 47.10 6.51
CA ASP A 202 -18.89 46.47 7.67
C ASP A 202 -19.40 45.06 7.97
N THR A 203 -20.36 44.57 7.17
CA THR A 203 -20.76 43.17 7.20
C THR A 203 -19.59 42.27 6.80
N SER A 204 -19.47 41.11 7.45
CA SER A 204 -18.51 40.09 7.05
C SER A 204 -18.90 39.52 5.67
N PRO A 205 -17.92 39.29 4.77
CA PRO A 205 -18.18 38.61 3.50
C PRO A 205 -18.62 37.17 3.73
N TRP A 206 -19.21 36.57 2.70
CA TRP A 206 -19.70 35.19 2.72
C TRP A 206 -18.98 34.33 1.69
N TYR A 207 -19.14 33.01 1.77
CA TYR A 207 -18.50 32.05 0.86
C TYR A 207 -19.10 32.02 -0.55
N THR A 208 -20.24 32.68 -0.76
CA THR A 208 -20.96 32.71 -2.04
C THR A 208 -21.04 34.13 -2.57
N GLN A 209 -20.90 34.32 -3.88
CA GLN A 209 -21.02 35.64 -4.51
C GLN A 209 -22.46 35.95 -4.98
N LEU A 210 -23.39 35.03 -4.71
CA LEU A 210 -24.81 35.06 -5.11
C LEU A 210 -25.67 36.08 -4.36
N LEU A 211 -25.52 36.15 -3.04
CA LEU A 211 -26.15 37.13 -2.17
C LEU A 211 -25.06 37.82 -1.39
N GLU A 212 -25.06 39.15 -1.44
CA GLU A 212 -24.09 39.96 -0.75
C GLU A 212 -24.65 40.36 0.64
N PRO A 213 -24.01 39.94 1.75
CA PRO A 213 -24.45 40.21 3.13
C PRO A 213 -24.74 41.68 3.44
N ALA A 214 -24.08 42.60 2.74
CA ALA A 214 -24.28 44.04 2.90
C ALA A 214 -25.69 44.52 2.53
N PHE A 215 -26.43 43.74 1.74
CA PHE A 215 -27.69 44.17 1.14
C PHE A 215 -28.94 43.61 1.82
N PHE A 216 -28.82 42.87 2.92
CA PHE A 216 -29.97 42.39 3.68
C PHE A 216 -30.64 43.51 4.49
N SER A 217 -31.94 43.35 4.78
CA SER A 217 -32.74 44.32 5.54
C SER A 217 -32.11 44.67 6.89
N GLY A 218 -32.06 45.97 7.22
CA GLY A 218 -31.48 46.48 8.47
C GLY A 218 -29.95 46.53 8.49
N LYS A 219 -29.29 46.47 7.32
CA LYS A 219 -27.85 46.70 7.18
C LYS A 219 -27.57 48.08 6.58
N THR A 220 -26.47 48.67 7.03
CA THR A 220 -26.05 50.01 6.61
C THR A 220 -25.00 49.92 5.51
N LEU A 221 -25.30 50.54 4.37
CA LEU A 221 -24.34 50.79 3.30
C LEU A 221 -23.59 52.09 3.60
N ARG A 222 -22.26 52.04 3.55
CA ARG A 222 -21.41 53.19 3.84
C ARG A 222 -20.89 53.83 2.56
N LEU A 223 -21.20 55.11 2.36
CA LEU A 223 -20.62 55.92 1.29
C LEU A 223 -19.33 56.54 1.78
N VAL A 224 -18.22 56.14 1.16
CA VAL A 224 -16.88 56.52 1.59
C VAL A 224 -16.48 57.78 0.82
N GLN A 225 -16.37 58.89 1.55
CA GLN A 225 -16.14 60.22 0.97
C GLN A 225 -15.01 60.96 1.70
N PRO A 226 -14.34 61.93 1.06
CA PRO A 226 -13.28 62.70 1.70
C PRO A 226 -13.84 63.63 2.79
N GLN A 227 -15.07 64.11 2.62
CA GLN A 227 -15.82 64.90 3.60
C GLN A 227 -17.30 64.53 3.52
N CYS A 228 -17.96 64.38 4.66
CA CYS A 228 -19.37 64.03 4.73
C CYS A 228 -20.26 65.27 4.91
N LEU A 229 -21.30 65.38 4.09
CA LEU A 229 -22.34 66.39 4.24
C LEU A 229 -23.47 65.90 5.17
N PRO A 230 -24.05 66.77 6.02
CA PRO A 230 -25.05 66.38 7.03
C PRO A 230 -26.38 65.85 6.47
N TYR A 231 -26.64 66.02 5.18
CA TYR A 231 -27.88 65.58 4.50
C TYR A 231 -27.74 64.23 3.75
N MET A 232 -26.62 63.51 3.92
CA MET A 232 -26.31 62.26 3.21
C MET A 232 -26.77 61.00 3.99
N PHE A 233 -27.97 61.07 4.58
CA PHE A 233 -28.61 59.96 5.27
C PHE A 233 -29.96 59.68 4.63
N GLY A 234 -30.25 58.41 4.36
CA GLY A 234 -31.53 58.02 3.78
C GLY A 234 -31.67 56.51 3.65
N THR A 235 -32.91 56.06 3.55
CA THR A 235 -33.23 54.66 3.30
C THR A 235 -33.62 54.51 1.84
N ILE A 236 -32.90 53.65 1.10
CA ILE A 236 -33.26 53.31 -0.28
C ILE A 236 -33.96 51.96 -0.26
N SER A 237 -35.21 51.95 -0.73
CA SER A 237 -35.92 50.72 -1.07
C SER A 237 -35.63 50.36 -2.52
N TYR A 238 -35.15 49.15 -2.78
CA TYR A 238 -34.92 48.67 -4.12
C TYR A 238 -35.24 47.17 -4.22
N ASN A 239 -35.59 46.73 -5.42
CA ASN A 239 -36.06 45.38 -5.67
C ASN A 239 -35.09 44.64 -6.59
N VAL A 240 -34.39 43.65 -6.05
CA VAL A 240 -33.52 42.77 -6.85
C VAL A 240 -34.31 41.52 -7.21
N ARG A 241 -34.87 41.47 -8.43
CA ARG A 241 -35.61 40.31 -8.97
C ARG A 241 -36.68 39.74 -8.03
N GLY A 242 -37.47 40.59 -7.40
CA GLY A 242 -38.56 40.19 -6.49
C GLY A 242 -38.19 40.17 -5.01
N ILE A 243 -36.94 40.48 -4.64
CA ILE A 243 -36.51 40.63 -3.25
C ILE A 243 -36.57 42.12 -2.86
N PRO A 244 -37.56 42.55 -2.04
CA PRO A 244 -37.60 43.92 -1.53
C PRO A 244 -36.52 44.09 -0.47
N LEU A 245 -35.58 45.00 -0.72
CA LEU A 245 -34.50 45.32 0.21
C LEU A 245 -34.60 46.79 0.63
N GLN A 246 -34.52 47.03 1.94
CA GLN A 246 -34.39 48.36 2.53
C GLN A 246 -32.97 48.52 3.04
N LEU A 247 -32.25 49.51 2.50
CA LEU A 247 -30.87 49.81 2.90
C LEU A 247 -30.81 51.18 3.54
N ASP A 248 -30.15 51.24 4.68
CA ASP A 248 -29.79 52.52 5.27
C ASP A 248 -28.45 52.97 4.71
N ILE A 249 -28.40 54.20 4.22
CA ILE A 249 -27.19 54.79 3.67
C ILE A 249 -26.62 55.78 4.66
N GLN A 250 -25.33 55.62 4.95
CA GLN A 250 -24.58 56.50 5.85
C GLN A 250 -23.29 56.95 5.19
N CYS A 251 -22.99 58.25 5.22
CA CYS A 251 -21.68 58.75 4.83
C CYS A 251 -20.62 58.42 5.89
N ILE A 252 -19.43 58.02 5.44
CA ILE A 252 -18.24 57.86 6.27
C ILE A 252 -17.06 58.61 5.66
N GLN A 253 -16.34 59.35 6.51
CA GLN A 253 -15.14 60.06 6.09
C GLN A 253 -13.99 59.08 5.87
N ALA A 254 -13.32 59.18 4.72
CA ALA A 254 -12.07 58.50 4.42
C ALA A 254 -10.88 59.33 4.91
N LEU A 255 -9.95 58.67 5.59
CA LEU A 255 -8.67 59.27 5.99
C LEU A 255 -7.54 58.52 5.29
N VAL A 256 -6.78 59.21 4.45
CA VAL A 256 -5.64 58.63 3.73
C VAL A 256 -4.36 59.05 4.43
N LEU A 257 -3.54 58.09 4.87
CA LEU A 257 -2.32 58.35 5.64
C LEU A 257 -1.08 57.77 4.96
N TRP A 258 0.00 58.54 4.96
CA TRP A 258 1.29 58.16 4.37
C TRP A 258 2.13 57.28 5.31
N ARG A 259 2.84 56.29 4.75
CA ARG A 259 3.85 55.47 5.44
C ARG A 259 5.12 55.36 4.59
N GLU A 260 6.27 55.33 5.27
CA GLU A 260 7.58 55.34 4.63
C GLU A 260 7.89 54.08 3.81
N SER A 261 7.24 52.95 4.11
CA SER A 261 7.52 51.67 3.45
C SER A 261 6.30 50.75 3.41
N SER A 262 6.30 49.84 2.43
CA SER A 262 5.29 48.79 2.29
C SER A 262 5.33 47.77 3.44
N SER A 263 6.50 47.55 4.05
CA SER A 263 6.64 46.71 5.24
C SER A 263 5.92 47.30 6.45
N LEU A 264 5.95 48.62 6.63
CA LEU A 264 5.21 49.30 7.69
C LEU A 264 3.69 49.25 7.47
N ILE A 265 3.24 49.41 6.22
CA ILE A 265 1.83 49.20 5.85
C ILE A 265 1.38 47.78 6.23
N ASN A 266 2.15 46.76 5.82
CA ASN A 266 1.82 45.37 6.15
C ASN A 266 1.79 45.13 7.67
N TYR A 267 2.76 45.69 8.39
CA TYR A 267 2.82 45.59 9.85
C TYR A 267 1.59 46.20 10.54
N GLU A 268 1.17 47.40 10.13
CA GLU A 268 -0.01 48.07 10.70
C GLU A 268 -1.31 47.39 10.33
N LEU A 269 -1.45 46.90 9.10
CA LEU A 269 -2.61 46.11 8.69
C LEU A 269 -2.71 44.80 9.47
N PHE A 270 -1.57 44.15 9.74
CA PHE A 270 -1.51 42.92 10.51
C PHE A 270 -1.80 43.14 12.01
N LYS A 271 -1.18 44.15 12.62
CA LYS A 271 -1.43 44.51 14.04
C LYS A 271 -2.82 45.10 14.26
N GLY A 272 -3.32 45.80 13.27
CA GLY A 272 -4.64 46.41 13.25
C GLY A 272 -5.78 45.39 13.24
N TYR A 273 -5.47 44.13 13.03
CA TYR A 273 -6.45 43.07 12.87
C TYR A 273 -6.90 42.43 14.18
N ARG A 274 -8.11 41.81 14.16
CA ARG A 274 -8.72 41.02 15.26
C ARG A 274 -7.83 39.86 15.74
N GLN A 275 -6.94 40.13 16.69
CA GLN A 275 -6.17 39.13 17.45
C GLN A 275 -6.93 38.69 18.71
N ARG A 276 -6.60 37.51 19.28
CA ARG A 276 -7.25 37.02 20.51
C ARG A 276 -7.02 38.00 21.67
N GLY A 277 -8.10 38.56 22.23
CA GLY A 277 -8.09 39.28 23.51
C GLY A 277 -7.76 40.79 23.49
N GLY A 278 -7.80 41.48 22.34
CA GLY A 278 -7.42 42.90 22.23
C GLY A 278 -8.46 43.84 21.57
N LYS A 279 -8.35 45.15 21.84
CA LYS A 279 -8.97 46.23 21.05
C LYS A 279 -8.17 46.40 19.75
N THR A 280 -8.81 46.28 18.60
CA THR A 280 -8.12 46.19 17.30
C THR A 280 -8.28 47.47 16.50
N ASN A 281 -7.33 47.75 15.61
CA ASN A 281 -7.19 48.98 14.82
C ASN A 281 -7.30 48.67 13.33
N GLU A 282 -8.50 48.43 12.85
CA GLU A 282 -8.74 47.98 11.49
C GLU A 282 -8.68 49.15 10.49
N PHE A 283 -8.10 48.86 9.32
CA PHE A 283 -7.98 49.76 8.17
C PHE A 283 -8.78 49.20 6.99
N ILE A 284 -9.15 50.04 6.03
CA ILE A 284 -9.81 49.60 4.78
C ILE A 284 -8.83 48.76 3.93
N ALA A 285 -7.67 49.34 3.63
CA ALA A 285 -6.62 48.76 2.80
C ALA A 285 -5.33 49.59 2.91
N GLY A 286 -4.25 49.06 2.37
CA GLY A 286 -3.00 49.75 2.08
C GLY A 286 -2.71 49.76 0.57
N TYR A 287 -2.23 50.88 0.04
CA TYR A 287 -1.83 51.01 -1.36
C TYR A 287 -0.34 51.32 -1.47
N ASP A 288 0.36 50.55 -2.29
CA ASP A 288 1.79 50.72 -2.53
C ASP A 288 2.05 51.11 -3.98
N PHE A 289 2.48 52.36 -4.17
CA PHE A 289 2.77 53.00 -5.44
C PHE A 289 4.28 53.01 -5.79
N LEU A 290 5.13 52.22 -5.12
CA LEU A 290 6.60 52.27 -5.32
C LEU A 290 7.03 52.07 -6.78
N ASN A 291 6.31 51.23 -7.52
CA ASN A 291 6.56 50.93 -8.92
C ASN A 291 5.64 51.67 -9.90
N THR A 292 4.74 52.51 -9.42
CA THR A 292 3.84 53.31 -10.26
C THR A 292 4.58 54.57 -10.77
N THR A 293 4.39 54.88 -12.05
CA THR A 293 4.91 56.09 -12.70
C THR A 293 3.80 56.81 -13.45
N GLU A 294 4.06 57.96 -14.06
CA GLU A 294 3.07 58.70 -14.89
C GLU A 294 2.62 57.95 -16.15
N TYR A 295 3.35 56.89 -16.56
CA TYR A 295 3.08 56.13 -17.78
C TYR A 295 2.70 54.67 -17.53
N ASN A 296 2.89 54.19 -16.30
CA ASN A 296 2.62 52.80 -15.93
C ASN A 296 2.01 52.70 -14.52
N LEU A 297 0.83 52.10 -14.44
CA LEU A 297 0.18 51.78 -13.17
C LEU A 297 0.64 50.39 -12.71
N ASN A 298 1.53 50.35 -11.70
CA ASN A 298 1.95 49.13 -11.03
C ASN A 298 1.75 49.29 -9.53
N ILE A 299 0.72 48.64 -9.00
CA ILE A 299 0.25 48.84 -7.64
C ILE A 299 0.09 47.52 -6.89
N ASN A 300 0.51 47.51 -5.63
CA ASN A 300 0.16 46.46 -4.69
C ASN A 300 -0.96 46.95 -3.76
N VAL A 301 -2.06 46.21 -3.70
CA VAL A 301 -3.17 46.46 -2.77
C VAL A 301 -3.07 45.48 -1.61
N TRP A 302 -2.78 46.01 -0.44
CA TRP A 302 -2.71 45.27 0.82
C TRP A 302 -4.07 45.32 1.50
N TYR A 303 -4.63 44.16 1.82
CA TYR A 303 -5.90 44.05 2.54
C TYR A 303 -5.83 42.84 3.47
N ASN A 304 -6.73 42.78 4.43
CA ASN A 304 -6.78 41.64 5.34
C ASN A 304 -7.83 40.61 4.88
N SER A 305 -7.42 39.34 4.80
CA SER A 305 -8.25 38.22 4.36
C SER A 305 -8.50 37.15 5.43
N THR A 306 -7.89 37.27 6.62
CA THR A 306 -7.78 36.13 7.55
C THR A 306 -8.75 36.25 8.71
N TYR A 307 -9.96 35.69 8.61
CA TYR A 307 -10.93 35.68 9.72
C TYR A 307 -10.43 34.86 10.92
N ASN A 308 -10.34 35.47 12.11
CA ASN A 308 -9.88 34.78 13.32
C ASN A 308 -10.84 33.60 13.63
N ASP A 309 -10.28 32.42 13.90
CA ASP A 309 -10.92 31.09 14.05
C ASP A 309 -11.09 30.21 12.79
N ASN A 310 -10.72 30.65 11.59
CA ASN A 310 -10.66 29.74 10.44
C ASN A 310 -9.34 28.95 10.44
N THR A 311 -9.39 27.74 11.00
CA THR A 311 -8.45 26.67 10.64
C THR A 311 -8.40 26.55 9.11
N ALA A 312 -7.25 26.17 8.54
CA ALA A 312 -6.99 26.07 7.10
C ALA A 312 -7.97 25.17 6.29
N ASN A 313 -9.00 24.59 6.92
CA ASN A 313 -9.99 23.68 6.35
C ASN A 313 -11.39 24.31 6.11
N SER A 314 -11.61 25.59 6.39
CA SER A 314 -12.88 26.27 6.03
C SER A 314 -12.77 26.95 4.66
N PHE A 315 -13.84 26.94 3.86
CA PHE A 315 -13.92 27.70 2.61
C PHE A 315 -13.52 29.17 2.83
N ILE A 316 -12.78 29.77 1.91
CA ILE A 316 -12.38 31.19 2.00
C ILE A 316 -13.59 32.04 1.58
N ALA A 317 -13.93 33.06 2.36
CA ALA A 317 -15.01 33.98 2.02
C ALA A 317 -14.66 34.82 0.78
N ALA A 318 -15.65 35.15 -0.05
CA ALA A 318 -15.46 35.98 -1.23
C ALA A 318 -15.09 37.43 -0.84
N LEU A 319 -13.84 37.82 -1.09
CA LEU A 319 -13.30 39.09 -0.65
C LEU A 319 -13.74 40.26 -1.53
N ARG A 320 -13.85 41.45 -0.92
CA ARG A 320 -14.29 42.72 -1.54
C ARG A 320 -13.15 43.49 -2.23
N VAL A 321 -12.29 42.77 -2.96
CA VAL A 321 -11.08 43.32 -3.61
C VAL A 321 -11.36 44.10 -4.90
N PRO A 322 -12.30 43.69 -5.80
CA PRO A 322 -12.48 44.36 -7.09
C PRO A 322 -12.73 45.86 -7.00
N ARG A 323 -13.45 46.32 -5.97
CA ARG A 323 -13.70 47.75 -5.78
C ARG A 323 -12.44 48.51 -5.35
N LEU A 324 -11.58 47.92 -4.51
CA LEU A 324 -10.32 48.54 -4.10
C LEU A 324 -9.40 48.80 -5.31
N VAL A 325 -9.35 47.86 -6.25
CA VAL A 325 -8.58 47.96 -7.49
C VAL A 325 -9.21 48.98 -8.44
N ASN A 326 -10.52 48.91 -8.65
CA ASN A 326 -11.22 49.87 -9.51
C ASN A 326 -11.07 51.32 -9.01
N THR A 327 -11.17 51.54 -7.69
CA THR A 327 -10.99 52.86 -7.07
C THR A 327 -9.62 53.46 -7.39
N VAL A 328 -8.54 52.69 -7.25
CA VAL A 328 -7.20 53.21 -7.50
C VAL A 328 -6.88 53.36 -8.99
N SER A 329 -7.39 52.47 -9.84
CA SER A 329 -7.31 52.62 -11.29
C SER A 329 -8.04 53.89 -11.76
N ASN A 330 -9.23 54.16 -11.22
CA ASN A 330 -9.97 55.39 -11.50
C ASN A 330 -9.22 56.64 -11.06
N SER A 331 -8.65 56.60 -9.85
CA SER A 331 -7.87 57.72 -9.32
C SER A 331 -6.65 58.04 -10.20
N TYR A 332 -5.92 57.01 -10.60
CA TYR A 332 -4.79 57.15 -11.50
C TYR A 332 -5.22 57.67 -12.88
N LEU A 333 -6.28 57.13 -13.48
CA LEU A 333 -6.79 57.62 -14.78
C LEU A 333 -7.17 59.11 -14.72
N LYS A 334 -7.81 59.55 -13.64
CA LYS A 334 -8.16 60.95 -13.43
C LYS A 334 -6.93 61.83 -13.28
N PHE A 335 -5.88 61.32 -12.62
CA PHE A 335 -4.61 62.02 -12.49
C PHE A 335 -3.93 62.28 -13.85
N ILE A 336 -3.89 61.29 -14.76
CA ILE A 336 -3.24 61.43 -16.08
C ILE A 336 -4.11 62.07 -17.18
N ARG A 337 -5.45 61.88 -17.15
CA ARG A 337 -6.35 62.30 -18.25
C ARG A 337 -7.37 63.36 -17.84
N GLY A 338 -7.41 63.76 -16.57
CA GLY A 338 -8.41 64.67 -16.02
C GLY A 338 -9.71 63.98 -15.61
N THR A 339 -10.62 64.74 -15.00
CA THR A 339 -11.84 64.24 -14.33
C THR A 339 -12.92 63.68 -15.25
N VAL A 340 -12.74 63.79 -16.57
CA VAL A 340 -13.72 63.37 -17.60
C VAL A 340 -13.68 61.85 -17.85
N VAL A 341 -12.59 61.19 -17.48
CA VAL A 341 -12.39 59.75 -17.73
C VAL A 341 -12.76 58.94 -16.49
N ASP A 342 -13.70 58.01 -16.65
CA ASP A 342 -14.11 57.04 -15.63
C ASP A 342 -14.04 55.61 -16.18
N MET A 343 -13.45 54.71 -15.41
CA MET A 343 -13.50 53.26 -15.60
C MET A 343 -14.72 52.71 -14.85
N LEU A 344 -15.76 52.36 -15.62
CA LEU A 344 -16.96 51.72 -15.12
C LEU A 344 -16.65 50.30 -14.62
N LEU A 345 -17.23 49.95 -13.48
CA LEU A 345 -17.11 48.63 -12.89
C LEU A 345 -18.37 47.82 -13.18
N GLU A 346 -18.21 46.68 -13.87
CA GLU A 346 -19.31 45.75 -14.06
C GLU A 346 -19.62 44.97 -12.78
N TYR A 347 -20.91 44.69 -12.57
CA TYR A 347 -21.46 44.21 -11.31
C TYR A 347 -21.83 42.74 -11.29
N VAL A 348 -21.18 41.95 -12.14
CA VAL A 348 -21.44 40.51 -12.22
C VAL A 348 -20.49 39.82 -11.24
N LYS A 349 -21.05 39.32 -10.14
CA LYS A 349 -20.27 38.62 -9.11
C LYS A 349 -20.25 37.10 -9.29
N GLU A 350 -21.00 36.51 -10.22
CA GLU A 350 -21.09 35.05 -10.39
C GLU A 350 -21.35 34.71 -11.86
N MET A 351 -21.04 33.49 -12.29
CA MET A 351 -21.40 32.96 -13.62
C MET A 351 -22.77 32.26 -13.58
N PRO A 352 -23.48 32.16 -14.71
CA PRO A 352 -24.66 31.30 -14.83
C PRO A 352 -24.36 29.87 -14.36
N LYS A 353 -25.20 29.33 -13.47
CA LYS A 353 -25.06 27.96 -12.97
C LYS A 353 -26.40 27.24 -12.87
N VAL A 354 -26.34 25.92 -13.03
CA VAL A 354 -27.47 25.03 -12.73
C VAL A 354 -27.57 24.75 -11.24
N GLY A 355 -28.74 24.32 -10.78
CA GLY A 355 -28.96 23.98 -9.38
C GLY A 355 -28.14 22.76 -8.99
N THR A 356 -27.36 22.87 -7.93
CA THR A 356 -26.48 21.81 -7.46
C THR A 356 -27.09 21.13 -6.25
N LYS A 357 -27.14 19.80 -6.27
CA LYS A 357 -27.44 19.02 -5.06
C LYS A 357 -26.13 18.73 -4.37
N PHE A 358 -26.02 19.13 -3.11
CA PHE A 358 -24.85 18.81 -2.33
C PHE A 358 -24.81 17.31 -2.05
N ARG A 359 -23.90 16.62 -2.72
CA ARG A 359 -23.66 15.20 -2.55
C ARG A 359 -22.19 15.00 -2.24
N PHE A 360 -21.89 14.58 -1.01
CA PHE A 360 -20.56 14.10 -0.68
C PHE A 360 -20.41 12.69 -1.20
N ASP A 361 -19.40 12.44 -2.03
CA ASP A 361 -19.03 11.09 -2.41
C ASP A 361 -17.97 10.57 -1.45
N LEU A 362 -18.43 9.95 -0.37
CA LEU A 362 -17.57 9.37 0.65
C LEU A 362 -16.64 8.31 0.06
N SER A 363 -17.10 7.59 -0.97
CA SER A 363 -16.29 6.57 -1.63
C SER A 363 -15.09 7.16 -2.36
N SER A 364 -15.24 8.34 -2.98
CA SER A 364 -14.15 9.03 -3.69
C SER A 364 -13.26 9.85 -2.75
N LEU A 365 -13.79 10.32 -1.61
CA LEU A 365 -13.03 11.11 -0.62
C LEU A 365 -12.16 10.23 0.29
N LEU A 366 -12.68 9.08 0.72
CA LEU A 366 -11.99 8.14 1.60
C LEU A 366 -11.41 6.94 0.83
N SER A 367 -11.53 6.93 -0.51
CA SER A 367 -11.03 5.86 -1.39
C SER A 367 -9.57 5.54 -1.10
N ALA A 368 -8.69 6.54 -1.06
CA ALA A 368 -7.25 6.31 -0.94
C ALA A 368 -6.90 5.50 0.31
N LEU A 369 -7.44 5.88 1.48
CA LEU A 369 -7.18 5.16 2.73
C LEU A 369 -7.80 3.76 2.74
N PHE A 370 -9.12 3.67 2.53
CA PHE A 370 -9.83 2.39 2.65
C PHE A 370 -9.43 1.41 1.56
N PHE A 371 -9.25 1.87 0.32
CA PHE A 371 -8.85 0.99 -0.77
C PHE A 371 -7.39 0.56 -0.65
N THR A 372 -6.50 1.37 -0.05
CA THR A 372 -5.15 0.91 0.30
C THR A 372 -5.24 -0.29 1.23
N TRP A 373 -6.03 -0.21 2.31
CA TRP A 373 -6.21 -1.34 3.23
C TRP A 373 -6.81 -2.57 2.56
N ILE A 374 -7.83 -2.41 1.71
CA ILE A 374 -8.45 -3.52 0.99
C ILE A 374 -7.44 -4.19 0.07
N VAL A 375 -6.74 -3.40 -0.75
CA VAL A 375 -5.78 -3.91 -1.72
C VAL A 375 -4.62 -4.62 -1.01
N GLU A 376 -4.14 -4.06 0.09
CA GLU A 376 -3.03 -4.62 0.84
C GLU A 376 -3.40 -5.82 1.75
N LEU A 377 -4.69 -6.09 2.01
CA LEU A 377 -5.12 -7.15 2.93
C LEU A 377 -4.64 -8.56 2.54
N LEU A 378 -4.36 -8.80 1.26
CA LEU A 378 -3.79 -10.07 0.80
C LEU A 378 -2.32 -10.25 1.18
N PHE A 379 -1.59 -9.17 1.46
CA PHE A 379 -0.16 -9.22 1.76
C PHE A 379 0.13 -10.04 3.04
N PRO A 380 -0.52 -9.80 4.18
CA PRO A 380 -0.33 -10.63 5.38
C PRO A 380 -0.64 -12.11 5.15
N VAL A 381 -1.62 -12.44 4.30
CA VAL A 381 -1.99 -13.82 3.97
C VAL A 381 -0.86 -14.51 3.20
N MET A 382 -0.35 -13.85 2.15
CA MET A 382 0.78 -14.35 1.36
C MET A 382 2.05 -14.52 2.22
N LEU A 383 2.37 -13.49 3.02
CA LEU A 383 3.52 -13.50 3.91
C LEU A 383 3.43 -14.63 4.93
N THR A 384 2.27 -14.80 5.57
CA THR A 384 2.06 -15.86 6.57
C THR A 384 2.22 -17.25 5.95
N TYR A 385 1.71 -17.45 4.73
CA TYR A 385 1.87 -18.71 4.01
C TYR A 385 3.34 -19.03 3.73
N LEU A 386 4.08 -18.08 3.17
CA LEU A 386 5.52 -18.24 2.85
C LEU A 386 6.35 -18.51 4.11
N VAL A 387 6.11 -17.75 5.18
CA VAL A 387 6.84 -17.92 6.45
C VAL A 387 6.44 -19.21 7.16
N TYR A 388 5.19 -19.67 7.03
CA TYR A 388 4.76 -20.96 7.57
C TYR A 388 5.49 -22.14 6.91
N GLU A 389 5.61 -22.14 5.58
CA GLU A 389 6.34 -23.21 4.87
C GLU A 389 7.83 -23.24 5.26
N LYS A 390 8.43 -22.05 5.45
CA LYS A 390 9.80 -21.90 5.92
C LYS A 390 9.97 -22.35 7.37
N GLN A 391 9.07 -21.93 8.27
CA GLN A 391 9.10 -22.28 9.70
C GLN A 391 9.04 -23.79 9.91
N GLN A 392 8.17 -24.47 9.16
CA GLN A 392 8.01 -25.92 9.22
C GLN A 392 9.08 -26.69 8.41
N LYS A 393 10.06 -26.00 7.81
CA LYS A 393 11.13 -26.58 6.97
C LYS A 393 10.60 -27.45 5.82
N LEU A 394 9.37 -27.19 5.36
CA LEU A 394 8.71 -28.00 4.34
C LEU A 394 9.39 -27.81 2.99
N GLN A 395 9.87 -26.60 2.68
CA GLN A 395 10.64 -26.33 1.46
C GLN A 395 11.88 -27.21 1.33
N ILE A 396 12.60 -27.40 2.44
CA ILE A 396 13.79 -28.26 2.48
C ILE A 396 13.39 -29.72 2.25
N MET A 397 12.32 -30.19 2.90
CA MET A 397 11.80 -31.55 2.70
C MET A 397 11.41 -31.81 1.24
N MET A 398 10.75 -30.84 0.58
CA MET A 398 10.42 -30.92 -0.85
C MET A 398 11.67 -31.01 -1.73
N LYS A 399 12.69 -30.20 -1.42
CA LYS A 399 13.97 -30.22 -2.12
C LYS A 399 14.68 -31.56 -2.00
N MET A 400 14.69 -32.15 -0.79
CA MET A 400 15.27 -33.50 -0.56
C MET A 400 14.58 -34.60 -1.36
N HIS A 401 13.32 -34.40 -1.76
CA HIS A 401 12.56 -35.33 -2.59
C HIS A 401 12.62 -35.01 -4.09
N GLY A 402 13.51 -34.09 -4.51
CA GLY A 402 13.83 -33.81 -5.91
C GLY A 402 13.17 -32.56 -6.48
N LEU A 403 12.49 -31.74 -5.68
CA LEU A 403 11.94 -30.47 -6.14
C LEU A 403 13.06 -29.47 -6.44
N LYS A 404 13.04 -28.89 -7.64
CA LYS A 404 13.97 -27.81 -8.02
C LYS A 404 13.47 -26.45 -7.52
N ASP A 405 14.40 -25.51 -7.31
CA ASP A 405 14.08 -24.16 -6.80
C ASP A 405 13.18 -23.35 -7.76
N GLY A 406 13.39 -23.50 -9.08
CA GLY A 406 12.63 -22.78 -10.12
C GLY A 406 11.12 -23.06 -10.12
N PRO A 407 10.66 -24.34 -10.21
CA PRO A 407 9.24 -24.67 -10.12
C PRO A 407 8.58 -24.11 -8.87
N TYR A 408 9.22 -24.24 -7.70
CA TYR A 408 8.69 -23.69 -6.44
C TYR A 408 8.37 -22.20 -6.55
N TRP A 409 9.34 -21.40 -6.99
CA TRP A 409 9.16 -19.95 -7.17
C TRP A 409 8.05 -19.63 -8.17
N LEU A 410 8.04 -20.27 -9.35
CA LEU A 410 7.04 -19.99 -10.38
C LEU A 410 5.62 -20.29 -9.91
N ILE A 411 5.42 -21.40 -9.19
CA ILE A 411 4.07 -21.84 -8.82
C ILE A 411 3.55 -21.09 -7.61
N SER A 412 4.43 -20.82 -6.63
CA SER A 412 4.06 -19.97 -5.50
C SER A 412 3.68 -18.58 -6.00
N TYR A 413 4.46 -18.01 -6.93
CA TYR A 413 4.13 -16.74 -7.57
C TYR A 413 2.81 -16.80 -8.35
N ALA A 414 2.65 -17.80 -9.22
CA ALA A 414 1.44 -17.97 -10.04
C ALA A 414 0.19 -18.21 -9.18
N TYR A 415 0.30 -18.97 -8.08
CA TYR A 415 -0.80 -19.21 -7.15
C TYR A 415 -1.27 -17.91 -6.50
N PHE A 416 -0.35 -17.10 -5.97
CA PHE A 416 -0.69 -15.80 -5.40
C PHE A 416 -1.21 -14.82 -6.44
N PHE A 417 -0.63 -14.82 -7.64
CA PHE A 417 -1.07 -13.99 -8.75
C PHE A 417 -2.53 -14.29 -9.13
N VAL A 418 -2.88 -15.56 -9.34
CA VAL A 418 -4.27 -15.96 -9.66
C VAL A 418 -5.22 -15.61 -8.53
N LEU A 419 -4.84 -15.87 -7.27
CA LEU A 419 -5.65 -15.53 -6.10
C LEU A 419 -5.93 -14.02 -6.04
N SER A 420 -4.91 -13.18 -6.22
CA SER A 420 -5.04 -11.73 -6.22
C SER A 420 -5.83 -11.18 -7.40
N VAL A 421 -5.66 -11.74 -8.60
CA VAL A 421 -6.44 -11.33 -9.78
C VAL A 421 -7.93 -11.60 -9.55
N ILE A 422 -8.28 -12.77 -9.00
CA ILE A 422 -9.67 -13.10 -8.64
C ILE A 422 -10.20 -12.10 -7.60
N TYR A 423 -9.43 -11.84 -6.54
CA TYR A 423 -9.78 -10.89 -5.49
C TYR A 423 -10.04 -9.47 -6.03
N MET A 424 -9.13 -8.93 -6.85
CA MET A 424 -9.28 -7.58 -7.42
C MET A 424 -10.40 -7.50 -8.44
N THR A 425 -10.61 -8.57 -9.22
CA THR A 425 -11.73 -8.63 -10.18
C THR A 425 -13.07 -8.56 -9.44
N PHE A 426 -13.22 -9.30 -8.35
CA PHE A 426 -14.41 -9.19 -7.50
C PHE A 426 -14.55 -7.80 -6.89
N PHE A 427 -13.46 -7.21 -6.39
CA PHE A 427 -13.49 -5.87 -5.81
C PHE A 427 -13.96 -4.81 -6.82
N VAL A 428 -13.42 -4.81 -8.04
CA VAL A 428 -13.79 -3.87 -9.11
C VAL A 428 -15.23 -4.11 -9.61
N ILE A 429 -15.62 -5.38 -9.86
CA ILE A 429 -16.98 -5.71 -10.33
C ILE A 429 -18.01 -5.30 -9.28
N PHE A 430 -17.86 -5.74 -8.02
CA PHE A 430 -18.82 -5.40 -6.98
C PHE A 430 -18.80 -3.92 -6.64
N GLY A 431 -17.63 -3.27 -6.59
CA GLY A 431 -17.53 -1.82 -6.41
C GLY A 431 -18.27 -1.05 -7.50
N SER A 432 -18.17 -1.48 -8.76
CA SER A 432 -18.91 -0.91 -9.87
C SER A 432 -20.41 -1.24 -9.81
N LEU A 433 -20.82 -2.48 -9.49
CA LEU A 433 -22.24 -2.85 -9.36
C LEU A 433 -22.96 -2.05 -8.26
N ILE A 434 -22.31 -1.88 -7.12
CA ILE A 434 -22.81 -1.16 -5.95
C ILE A 434 -22.87 0.36 -6.19
N GLY A 435 -22.12 0.87 -7.17
CA GLY A 435 -22.20 2.26 -7.59
C GLY A 435 -21.20 3.21 -6.97
N LEU A 436 -20.04 2.69 -6.59
CA LEU A 436 -18.91 3.53 -6.18
C LEU A 436 -18.35 4.25 -7.41
N ASN A 437 -18.35 5.59 -7.40
CA ASN A 437 -17.96 6.38 -8.57
C ASN A 437 -16.48 6.21 -8.92
N PHE A 438 -15.64 5.89 -7.93
CA PHE A 438 -14.24 5.54 -8.14
C PHE A 438 -14.04 4.48 -9.26
N PHE A 439 -14.87 3.43 -9.27
CA PHE A 439 -14.76 2.35 -10.27
C PHE A 439 -15.55 2.64 -11.53
N ARG A 440 -16.66 3.40 -11.45
CA ARG A 440 -17.55 3.66 -12.60
C ARG A 440 -17.06 4.77 -13.51
N VAL A 441 -16.45 5.81 -12.95
CA VAL A 441 -16.16 7.07 -13.64
C VAL A 441 -14.77 7.07 -14.30
N ASN A 442 -13.83 6.32 -13.72
CA ASN A 442 -12.49 6.11 -14.28
C ASN A 442 -12.48 5.00 -15.34
N ASP A 443 -11.57 5.09 -16.32
CA ASP A 443 -11.43 4.05 -17.34
C ASP A 443 -11.03 2.69 -16.74
N TYR A 444 -11.80 1.64 -17.04
CA TYR A 444 -11.52 0.28 -16.56
C TYR A 444 -10.15 -0.26 -17.01
N SER A 445 -9.66 0.17 -18.18
CA SER A 445 -8.33 -0.22 -18.68
C SER A 445 -7.19 0.31 -17.80
N ILE A 446 -7.30 1.54 -17.29
CA ILE A 446 -6.30 2.11 -16.39
C ILE A 446 -6.37 1.43 -15.03
N GLN A 447 -7.58 1.21 -14.50
CA GLN A 447 -7.77 0.47 -13.25
C GLN A 447 -7.14 -0.92 -13.34
N PHE A 448 -7.36 -1.63 -14.45
CA PHE A 448 -6.74 -2.94 -14.69
C PHE A 448 -5.21 -2.87 -14.71
N ALA A 449 -4.64 -1.92 -15.46
CA ALA A 449 -3.18 -1.74 -15.51
C ALA A 449 -2.60 -1.41 -14.13
N PHE A 450 -3.25 -0.51 -13.40
CA PHE A 450 -2.85 -0.12 -12.05
C PHE A 450 -2.86 -1.30 -11.08
N PHE A 451 -4.00 -2.00 -10.95
CA PHE A 451 -4.10 -3.16 -10.07
C PHE A 451 -3.18 -4.31 -10.49
N PHE A 452 -2.94 -4.50 -11.80
CA PHE A 452 -1.98 -5.49 -12.27
C PHE A 452 -0.58 -5.21 -11.71
N VAL A 453 -0.08 -3.98 -11.82
CA VAL A 453 1.24 -3.62 -11.26
C VAL A 453 1.24 -3.74 -9.73
N CYS A 454 0.16 -3.29 -9.06
CA CYS A 454 0.00 -3.42 -7.60
C CYS A 454 0.10 -4.87 -7.13
N ILE A 455 -0.59 -5.81 -7.79
CA ILE A 455 -0.58 -7.24 -7.44
C ILE A 455 0.84 -7.79 -7.53
N ASN A 456 1.54 -7.51 -8.63
CA ASN A 456 2.89 -8.03 -8.85
C ASN A 456 3.88 -7.46 -7.81
N LEU A 457 3.76 -6.17 -7.48
CA LEU A 457 4.56 -5.50 -6.45
C LEU A 457 4.29 -6.09 -5.06
N GLN A 458 3.03 -6.31 -4.69
CA GLN A 458 2.63 -6.90 -3.41
C GLN A 458 3.19 -8.31 -3.23
N ILE A 459 3.16 -9.14 -4.29
CA ILE A 459 3.74 -10.48 -4.26
C ILE A 459 5.27 -10.40 -4.09
N ALA A 460 5.95 -9.53 -4.83
CA ALA A 460 7.40 -9.34 -4.70
C ALA A 460 7.78 -8.89 -3.29
N LEU A 461 7.02 -7.97 -2.70
CA LEU A 461 7.19 -7.54 -1.31
C LEU A 461 6.98 -8.71 -0.34
N ALA A 462 5.98 -9.58 -0.54
CA ALA A 462 5.76 -10.73 0.32
C ALA A 462 6.94 -11.71 0.31
N PHE A 463 7.51 -12.01 -0.85
CA PHE A 463 8.71 -12.83 -0.97
C PHE A 463 9.93 -12.19 -0.30
N PHE A 464 10.13 -10.88 -0.51
CA PHE A 464 11.22 -10.12 0.12
C PHE A 464 11.10 -10.13 1.65
N VAL A 465 9.93 -9.81 2.19
CA VAL A 465 9.71 -9.71 3.64
C VAL A 465 9.78 -11.09 4.30
N ALA A 466 9.35 -12.16 3.61
CA ALA A 466 9.43 -13.53 4.12
C ALA A 466 10.88 -14.01 4.40
N SER A 467 11.90 -13.43 3.76
CA SER A 467 13.29 -13.81 4.04
C SER A 467 13.74 -13.44 5.45
N PHE A 468 13.16 -12.38 6.03
CA PHE A 468 13.55 -11.86 7.36
C PHE A 468 12.85 -12.55 8.53
N PHE A 469 11.70 -13.20 8.28
CA PHE A 469 10.92 -13.83 9.34
C PHE A 469 11.19 -15.34 9.48
N SER A 470 11.19 -15.79 10.74
CA SER A 470 11.32 -17.21 11.11
C SER A 470 10.04 -17.79 11.71
N SER A 471 9.10 -16.94 12.13
CA SER A 471 7.84 -17.33 12.79
C SER A 471 6.66 -16.72 12.05
N ALA A 472 5.71 -17.57 11.64
CA ALA A 472 4.54 -17.17 10.88
C ALA A 472 3.65 -16.21 11.68
N LYS A 473 3.47 -16.47 12.99
CA LYS A 473 2.65 -15.61 13.88
C LYS A 473 3.17 -14.17 13.92
N THR A 474 4.50 -14.01 14.04
CA THR A 474 5.15 -12.70 14.11
C THR A 474 5.06 -11.98 12.78
N ALA A 475 5.22 -12.71 11.68
CA ALA A 475 5.08 -12.18 10.33
C ALA A 475 3.63 -11.72 10.04
N THR A 476 2.62 -12.45 10.52
CA THR A 476 1.22 -12.04 10.39
C THR A 476 0.94 -10.71 11.10
N VAL A 477 1.39 -10.57 12.35
CA VAL A 477 1.17 -9.33 13.13
C VAL A 477 1.87 -8.14 12.47
N ILE A 478 3.14 -8.30 12.08
CA ILE A 478 3.89 -7.22 11.41
C ILE A 478 3.29 -6.91 10.04
N GLY A 479 2.80 -7.93 9.32
CA GLY A 479 2.06 -7.75 8.08
C GLY A 479 0.84 -6.85 8.27
N TYR A 480 0.00 -7.11 9.26
CA TYR A 480 -1.16 -6.24 9.53
C TYR A 480 -0.76 -4.83 10.00
N ILE A 481 0.28 -4.71 10.84
CA ILE A 481 0.82 -3.39 11.25
C ILE A 481 1.28 -2.61 10.01
N TYR A 482 1.94 -3.27 9.05
CA TYR A 482 2.32 -2.66 7.79
C TYR A 482 1.09 -2.16 7.02
N VAL A 483 0.06 -3.00 6.83
CA VAL A 483 -1.17 -2.63 6.08
C VAL A 483 -1.90 -1.42 6.70
N PHE A 484 -2.12 -1.44 8.01
CA PHE A 484 -2.80 -0.32 8.66
C PHE A 484 -1.91 0.92 8.74
N GLY A 485 -0.62 0.72 9.02
CA GLY A 485 0.37 1.77 9.14
C GLY A 485 0.63 2.51 7.84
N SER A 486 0.80 1.80 6.72
CA SER A 486 0.99 2.37 5.37
C SER A 486 -0.19 3.26 4.99
N GLY A 487 -1.44 2.78 5.18
CA GLY A 487 -2.63 3.56 4.88
C GLY A 487 -2.78 4.81 5.76
N LEU A 488 -2.58 4.67 7.08
CA LEU A 488 -2.68 5.81 8.02
C LEU A 488 -1.58 6.85 7.77
N LEU A 489 -0.33 6.42 7.62
CA LEU A 489 0.78 7.31 7.28
C LEU A 489 0.57 7.93 5.88
N GLY A 490 0.00 7.18 4.94
CA GLY A 490 -0.44 7.66 3.63
C GLY A 490 -1.39 8.85 3.78
N ALA A 491 -2.48 8.67 4.54
CA ALA A 491 -3.54 9.67 4.69
C ALA A 491 -3.16 10.88 5.53
N PHE A 492 -2.43 10.69 6.64
CA PHE A 492 -2.19 11.73 7.63
C PHE A 492 -0.78 12.35 7.58
N LEU A 493 0.14 11.78 6.80
CA LEU A 493 1.50 12.31 6.65
C LEU A 493 1.84 12.53 5.18
N PHE A 494 1.78 11.47 4.37
CA PHE A 494 2.25 11.52 3.00
C PHE A 494 1.40 12.42 2.10
N ARG A 495 0.07 12.41 2.29
CA ARG A 495 -0.86 13.29 1.57
C ARG A 495 -0.48 14.77 1.64
N PHE A 496 -0.07 15.27 2.81
CA PHE A 496 0.31 16.67 2.98
C PHE A 496 1.51 17.06 2.13
N PHE A 497 2.49 16.15 1.98
CA PHE A 497 3.67 16.40 1.15
C PHE A 497 3.37 16.30 -0.35
N VAL A 498 2.42 15.45 -0.75
CA VAL A 498 2.02 15.32 -2.16
C VAL A 498 1.17 16.52 -2.61
N GLU A 499 0.33 17.07 -1.73
CA GLU A 499 -0.49 18.25 -2.04
C GLU A 499 0.33 19.56 -2.08
N ASP A 500 1.44 19.63 -1.34
CA ASP A 500 2.32 20.81 -1.30
C ASP A 500 3.26 20.87 -2.53
N ARG A 501 2.90 21.72 -3.50
CA ARG A 501 3.71 21.95 -4.72
C ARG A 501 5.07 22.61 -4.46
N THR A 502 5.30 23.15 -3.27
CA THR A 502 6.60 23.76 -2.92
C THR A 502 7.59 22.72 -2.37
N PHE A 503 7.10 21.53 -2.00
CA PHE A 503 7.94 20.49 -1.44
C PHE A 503 8.80 19.80 -2.53
N PRO A 504 10.09 19.52 -2.28
CA PRO A 504 10.95 18.94 -3.30
C PRO A 504 10.54 17.52 -3.72
N ASN A 505 10.30 17.31 -5.01
CA ASN A 505 9.91 16.01 -5.59
C ASN A 505 10.85 14.85 -5.23
N GLY A 506 12.15 15.13 -5.02
CA GLY A 506 13.12 14.11 -4.63
C GLY A 506 12.79 13.42 -3.30
N TRP A 507 12.28 14.17 -2.31
CA TRP A 507 11.90 13.59 -1.01
C TRP A 507 10.59 12.79 -1.09
N VAL A 508 9.66 13.22 -1.94
CA VAL A 508 8.43 12.46 -2.23
C VAL A 508 8.79 11.10 -2.84
N LEU A 509 9.72 11.09 -3.81
CA LEU A 509 10.23 9.86 -4.41
C LEU A 509 10.88 8.92 -3.38
N VAL A 510 11.64 9.44 -2.42
CA VAL A 510 12.25 8.60 -1.36
C VAL A 510 11.20 7.93 -0.48
N MET A 511 10.12 8.64 -0.15
CA MET A 511 9.02 8.04 0.61
C MET A 511 8.32 6.96 -0.23
N GLU A 512 8.12 7.20 -1.52
CA GLU A 512 7.43 6.26 -2.42
C GLU A 512 8.12 4.90 -2.57
N ILE A 513 9.45 4.83 -2.34
CA ILE A 513 10.21 3.56 -2.29
C ILE A 513 9.54 2.52 -1.39
N VAL A 514 8.78 2.95 -0.38
CA VAL A 514 7.93 2.06 0.41
C VAL A 514 6.67 1.73 -0.39
N PRO A 515 6.44 0.48 -0.82
CA PRO A 515 5.36 0.13 -1.76
C PRO A 515 3.94 0.53 -1.34
N GLY A 516 3.70 0.70 -0.04
CA GLY A 516 2.41 1.15 0.47
C GLY A 516 2.14 2.63 0.22
N PHE A 517 3.18 3.47 0.13
CA PHE A 517 3.03 4.88 -0.22
C PHE A 517 2.85 5.07 -1.72
N SER A 518 3.55 4.31 -2.58
CA SER A 518 3.32 4.33 -4.02
C SER A 518 1.90 3.84 -4.38
N LEU A 519 1.40 2.79 -3.71
CA LEU A 519 0.00 2.35 -3.82
C LEU A 519 -0.98 3.44 -3.35
N TYR A 520 -0.75 4.03 -2.18
CA TYR A 520 -1.61 5.08 -1.65
C TYR A 520 -1.71 6.27 -2.62
N ARG A 521 -0.58 6.71 -3.19
CA ARG A 521 -0.57 7.80 -4.19
C ARG A 521 -1.41 7.46 -5.41
N GLY A 522 -1.27 6.25 -5.95
CA GLY A 522 -2.02 5.83 -7.15
C GLY A 522 -3.53 5.80 -6.91
N LEU A 523 -3.95 5.30 -5.75
CA LEU A 523 -5.36 5.32 -5.35
C LEU A 523 -5.87 6.74 -5.07
N TYR A 524 -5.02 7.62 -4.54
CA TYR A 524 -5.32 9.03 -4.32
C TYR A 524 -5.56 9.77 -5.64
N GLU A 525 -4.68 9.63 -6.63
CA GLU A 525 -4.86 10.24 -7.96
C GLU A 525 -6.16 9.75 -8.63
N LEU A 526 -6.38 8.43 -8.66
CA LEU A 526 -7.63 7.85 -9.17
C LEU A 526 -8.88 8.37 -8.44
N GLY A 527 -8.78 8.58 -7.13
CA GLY A 527 -9.84 9.13 -6.30
C GLY A 527 -10.14 10.59 -6.60
N GLN A 528 -9.11 11.42 -6.75
CA GLN A 528 -9.25 12.84 -7.06
C GLN A 528 -9.85 13.07 -8.45
N TYR A 529 -9.44 12.30 -9.45
CA TYR A 529 -10.04 12.38 -10.79
C TYR A 529 -11.49 11.89 -10.81
N ALA A 530 -11.83 10.85 -10.04
CA ALA A 530 -13.23 10.42 -9.91
C ALA A 530 -14.11 11.47 -9.23
N PHE A 531 -13.61 12.09 -8.15
CA PHE A 531 -14.31 13.12 -7.40
C PHE A 531 -14.52 14.39 -8.26
N SER A 532 -13.44 14.89 -8.86
CA SER A 532 -13.45 16.10 -9.68
C SER A 532 -14.25 15.92 -10.97
N GLY A 533 -14.12 14.78 -11.65
CA GLY A 533 -14.94 14.43 -12.82
C GLY A 533 -16.43 14.44 -12.49
N ARG A 534 -16.83 13.85 -11.35
CA ARG A 534 -18.24 13.87 -10.94
C ARG A 534 -18.73 15.27 -10.56
N ALA A 535 -17.91 16.06 -9.88
CA ALA A 535 -18.24 17.42 -9.48
C ALA A 535 -18.41 18.35 -10.69
N MET A 536 -17.58 18.16 -11.73
CA MET A 536 -17.61 18.96 -12.96
C MET A 536 -18.54 18.39 -14.05
N GLY A 537 -19.11 17.21 -13.86
CA GLY A 537 -19.91 16.52 -14.89
C GLY A 537 -19.09 15.98 -16.06
N ALA A 538 -17.78 15.81 -15.87
CA ALA A 538 -16.83 15.28 -16.84
C ALA A 538 -16.55 13.77 -16.60
N SER A 539 -15.88 13.12 -17.56
CA SER A 539 -15.33 11.78 -17.38
C SER A 539 -14.22 11.77 -16.31
N GLY A 540 -13.97 10.61 -15.70
CA GLY A 540 -12.84 10.43 -14.78
C GLY A 540 -11.50 10.37 -15.49
N MET A 541 -10.53 9.72 -14.86
CA MET A 541 -9.20 9.58 -15.43
C MET A 541 -9.21 8.72 -16.69
N THR A 542 -8.70 9.28 -17.79
CA THR A 542 -8.51 8.61 -19.08
C THR A 542 -7.03 8.56 -19.47
N TRP A 543 -6.68 7.75 -20.48
CA TRP A 543 -5.29 7.60 -20.92
C TRP A 543 -4.68 8.91 -21.45
N GLY A 544 -5.52 9.85 -21.90
CA GLY A 544 -5.08 11.18 -22.32
C GLY A 544 -4.58 12.03 -21.15
N ASN A 545 -5.19 11.88 -19.97
CA ASN A 545 -4.85 12.66 -18.77
C ASN A 545 -3.52 12.27 -18.15
N LEU A 546 -2.92 11.15 -18.54
CA LEU A 546 -1.60 10.72 -18.07
C LEU A 546 -0.47 11.65 -18.55
N LYS A 547 -0.73 12.49 -19.56
CA LYS A 547 0.22 13.50 -20.05
C LYS A 547 0.10 14.84 -19.32
N ASP A 548 -0.91 15.02 -18.47
CA ASP A 548 -1.09 16.28 -17.74
C ASP A 548 0.02 16.42 -16.69
N PRO A 549 0.74 17.56 -16.63
CA PRO A 549 1.85 17.76 -15.70
C PRO A 549 1.41 17.82 -14.23
N ILE A 550 0.10 17.92 -14.00
CA ILE A 550 -0.52 17.88 -12.67
C ILE A 550 -0.79 16.42 -12.25
N ASN A 551 -0.89 15.49 -13.20
CA ASN A 551 -1.19 14.10 -12.95
C ASN A 551 0.09 13.30 -12.63
N GLY A 552 0.18 12.77 -11.42
CA GLY A 552 1.29 11.90 -11.01
C GLY A 552 1.22 10.45 -11.49
N MET A 553 0.14 10.03 -12.18
CA MET A 553 -0.11 8.61 -12.43
C MET A 553 0.94 7.93 -13.33
N CYS A 554 1.52 8.64 -14.30
CA CYS A 554 2.64 8.12 -15.10
C CYS A 554 3.86 7.80 -14.24
N ASP A 555 4.24 8.71 -13.36
CA ASP A 555 5.38 8.52 -12.46
C ASP A 555 5.15 7.32 -11.56
N ILE A 556 3.93 7.16 -11.03
CA ILE A 556 3.55 6.03 -10.18
C ILE A 556 3.69 4.70 -10.93
N PHE A 557 3.26 4.61 -12.19
CA PHE A 557 3.46 3.39 -12.99
C PHE A 557 4.94 3.04 -13.16
N ILE A 558 5.78 4.04 -13.41
CA ILE A 558 7.23 3.84 -13.56
C ILE A 558 7.84 3.37 -12.24
N ILE A 559 7.54 4.07 -11.15
CA ILE A 559 8.06 3.78 -9.81
C ILE A 559 7.65 2.39 -9.36
N MET A 560 6.36 2.04 -9.42
CA MET A 560 5.89 0.73 -9.00
C MET A 560 6.47 -0.42 -9.87
N THR A 561 6.71 -0.18 -11.16
CA THR A 561 7.34 -1.17 -12.05
C THR A 561 8.82 -1.39 -11.69
N VAL A 562 9.54 -0.30 -11.37
CA VAL A 562 10.95 -0.36 -10.93
C VAL A 562 11.07 -1.02 -9.55
N GLU A 563 10.17 -0.68 -8.61
CA GLU A 563 10.06 -1.31 -7.30
C GLU A 563 9.77 -2.80 -7.42
N TRP A 564 8.84 -3.18 -8.29
CA TRP A 564 8.53 -4.59 -8.53
C TRP A 564 9.76 -5.37 -9.01
N ALA A 565 10.45 -4.86 -10.04
CA ALA A 565 11.64 -5.51 -10.59
C ALA A 565 12.76 -5.60 -9.54
N SER A 566 13.02 -4.52 -8.81
CA SER A 566 14.09 -4.46 -7.82
C SER A 566 13.82 -5.36 -6.60
N LEU A 567 12.61 -5.33 -6.04
CA LEU A 567 12.22 -6.19 -4.91
C LEU A 567 12.21 -7.66 -5.28
N LEU A 568 11.76 -8.02 -6.49
CA LEU A 568 11.76 -9.41 -6.94
C LEU A 568 13.18 -9.96 -7.08
N LEU A 569 14.11 -9.18 -7.65
CA LEU A 569 15.52 -9.54 -7.74
C LEU A 569 16.16 -9.68 -6.36
N LEU A 570 15.88 -8.72 -5.46
CA LEU A 570 16.41 -8.73 -4.10
C LEU A 570 15.84 -9.91 -3.28
N ALA A 571 14.56 -10.22 -3.43
CA ALA A 571 13.92 -11.37 -2.79
C ALA A 571 14.55 -12.69 -3.26
N TYR A 572 14.77 -12.85 -4.57
CA TYR A 572 15.43 -14.03 -5.12
C TYR A 572 16.87 -14.15 -4.62
N TYR A 573 17.61 -13.04 -4.57
CA TYR A 573 18.96 -13.01 -4.03
C TYR A 573 18.99 -13.39 -2.54
N LEU A 574 18.12 -12.79 -1.74
CA LEU A 574 18.05 -13.08 -0.31
C LEU A 574 17.60 -14.51 -0.04
N ASP A 575 16.66 -15.09 -0.77
CA ASP A 575 16.26 -16.50 -0.59
C ASP A 575 17.44 -17.47 -0.82
N GLN A 576 18.25 -17.22 -1.86
CA GLN A 576 19.48 -17.98 -2.14
C GLN A 576 20.56 -17.81 -1.06
N VAL A 577 20.57 -16.67 -0.36
CA VAL A 577 21.52 -16.37 0.74
C VAL A 577 20.97 -16.82 2.10
N SER A 578 19.66 -16.79 2.31
CA SER A 578 18.94 -17.06 3.57
C SER A 578 18.54 -18.53 3.72
N SER A 579 18.65 -19.37 2.68
CA SER A 579 18.56 -20.84 2.79
C SER A 579 19.63 -21.46 3.72
N VAL A 580 20.44 -20.61 4.37
CA VAL A 580 21.46 -20.85 5.39
C VAL A 580 20.87 -21.19 6.77
N HIS A 581 19.78 -21.97 6.82
CA HIS A 581 19.46 -22.79 8.01
C HIS A 581 19.68 -24.29 7.78
N GLY A 582 20.23 -24.65 6.62
CA GLY A 582 20.67 -26.01 6.34
C GLY A 582 21.01 -26.23 4.88
N GLY A 583 21.94 -25.46 4.30
CA GLY A 583 22.44 -25.71 2.95
C GLY A 583 23.58 -24.77 2.57
N VAL A 584 24.46 -25.25 1.68
CA VAL A 584 25.75 -24.66 1.26
C VAL A 584 25.70 -23.12 1.02
N ARG A 585 26.62 -22.38 1.66
CA ARG A 585 26.89 -20.96 1.39
C ARG A 585 27.29 -20.77 -0.07
N LYS A 586 26.36 -20.39 -0.96
CA LYS A 586 26.74 -19.72 -2.21
C LYS A 586 27.32 -18.36 -1.81
N ARG A 587 28.54 -18.04 -2.27
CA ARG A 587 29.18 -16.76 -1.93
C ARG A 587 28.32 -15.60 -2.44
N PRO A 588 28.24 -14.45 -1.73
CA PRO A 588 27.44 -13.28 -2.12
C PRO A 588 27.67 -12.80 -3.56
N LEU A 589 28.88 -13.03 -4.10
CA LEU A 589 29.32 -12.60 -5.43
C LEU A 589 29.24 -13.69 -6.51
N PHE A 590 28.34 -14.68 -6.41
CA PHE A 590 28.25 -15.79 -7.38
C PHE A 590 28.06 -15.32 -8.84
N PHE A 591 27.37 -14.20 -9.06
CA PHE A 591 27.10 -13.67 -10.40
C PHE A 591 28.36 -13.26 -11.17
N PHE A 592 29.37 -12.69 -10.50
CA PHE A 592 30.64 -12.31 -11.12
C PHE A 592 31.51 -13.52 -11.52
N MET A 593 31.29 -14.69 -10.91
CA MET A 593 32.08 -15.89 -11.18
C MET A 593 31.55 -16.69 -12.40
N CYS A 594 30.29 -16.50 -12.79
CA CYS A 594 29.72 -17.12 -14.00
C CYS A 594 30.35 -16.57 -15.30
N LEU A 595 30.82 -15.32 -15.29
CA LEU A 595 31.54 -14.70 -16.42
C LEU A 595 32.96 -15.26 -16.62
N GLN A 596 33.53 -15.97 -15.64
CA GLN A 596 34.85 -16.59 -15.75
C GLN A 596 34.80 -18.08 -16.15
N LYS A 597 33.62 -18.69 -16.30
CA LYS A 597 33.48 -20.09 -16.74
C LYS A 597 33.36 -20.20 -18.26
N LYS A 598 34.40 -19.74 -18.97
CA LYS A 598 34.72 -20.18 -20.34
C LYS A 598 36.24 -20.20 -20.50
N HIS A 599 36.92 -21.12 -19.80
CA HIS A 599 38.15 -21.80 -20.23
C HIS A 599 38.70 -22.61 -19.04
N ALA A 600 38.32 -23.88 -18.94
CA ALA A 600 39.07 -24.89 -18.20
C ALA A 600 38.57 -26.29 -18.60
N SER A 601 38.77 -26.65 -19.86
CA SER A 601 38.80 -28.04 -20.28
C SER A 601 40.25 -28.51 -20.20
N SER A 602 40.60 -29.20 -19.11
CA SER A 602 41.78 -30.07 -19.08
C SER A 602 41.66 -31.02 -17.91
N LEU A 603 41.60 -32.31 -18.25
CA LEU A 603 41.92 -33.44 -17.40
C LEU A 603 43.08 -33.08 -16.44
N GLN A 604 42.84 -33.05 -15.14
CA GLN A 604 43.90 -33.03 -14.13
C GLN A 604 43.78 -34.28 -13.26
N LYS A 605 44.76 -35.17 -13.44
CA LYS A 605 45.08 -36.27 -12.51
C LYS A 605 45.34 -35.68 -11.11
N PRO A 606 44.91 -36.33 -10.01
CA PRO A 606 45.25 -35.87 -8.68
C PRO A 606 46.73 -36.19 -8.40
N SER A 607 47.56 -35.16 -8.35
CA SER A 607 48.91 -35.24 -7.79
C SER A 607 48.81 -35.21 -6.26
N PHE A 608 49.22 -36.33 -5.66
CA PHE A 608 49.49 -36.47 -4.22
C PHE A 608 50.63 -35.51 -3.84
N VAL A 609 50.35 -34.48 -3.04
CA VAL A 609 51.38 -33.74 -2.31
C VAL A 609 50.92 -33.54 -0.87
N GLN A 610 51.72 -34.19 -0.03
CA GLN A 610 51.80 -34.20 1.41
C GLN A 610 52.04 -32.81 2.01
N ARG A 611 51.28 -32.42 3.05
CA ARG A 611 51.76 -31.51 4.09
C ARG A 611 50.95 -31.59 5.39
N ASP A 612 51.71 -31.92 6.45
CA ASP A 612 51.54 -31.63 7.87
C ASP A 612 50.39 -32.31 8.65
N SER A 613 50.66 -33.56 9.02
CA SER A 613 50.05 -34.22 10.18
C SER A 613 50.76 -33.78 11.46
N LYS A 614 50.10 -32.99 12.30
CA LYS A 614 50.28 -33.10 13.75
C LYS A 614 49.69 -34.45 14.15
N VAL A 615 50.57 -35.44 14.34
CA VAL A 615 50.20 -36.79 14.76
C VAL A 615 49.70 -36.73 16.20
N ILE A 616 48.37 -36.73 16.37
CA ILE A 616 47.74 -37.19 17.60
C ILE A 616 47.56 -38.69 17.39
N VAL A 617 48.41 -39.49 18.04
CA VAL A 617 48.26 -40.95 18.09
C VAL A 617 47.08 -41.25 19.02
N ASP A 618 45.86 -41.19 18.48
CA ASP A 618 44.76 -41.96 19.05
C ASP A 618 44.94 -43.38 18.49
N MET A 619 44.98 -44.40 19.35
CA MET A 619 45.02 -45.80 18.88
C MET A 619 43.68 -46.11 18.19
N GLU A 620 43.61 -45.81 16.89
CA GLU A 620 42.45 -46.13 16.05
C GLU A 620 42.27 -47.65 16.04
N LYS A 621 41.02 -48.09 16.22
CA LYS A 621 40.71 -49.51 16.26
C LYS A 621 41.02 -50.16 14.90
N PRO A 622 41.50 -51.42 14.87
CA PRO A 622 41.97 -52.07 13.64
C PRO A 622 40.89 -52.28 12.57
N ASP A 623 39.61 -52.32 12.96
CA ASP A 623 38.45 -52.36 12.08
C ASP A 623 38.26 -51.04 11.30
N VAL A 624 38.49 -49.89 11.95
CA VAL A 624 38.40 -48.56 11.32
C VAL A 624 39.50 -48.36 10.27
N THR A 625 40.72 -48.78 10.58
CA THR A 625 41.85 -48.71 9.64
C THR A 625 41.61 -49.58 8.41
N ARG A 626 41.08 -50.79 8.61
CA ARG A 626 40.75 -51.71 7.51
C ARG A 626 39.65 -51.17 6.60
N GLU A 627 38.58 -50.62 7.17
CA GLU A 627 37.49 -50.00 6.38
C GLU A 627 38.01 -48.79 5.59
N ARG A 628 38.94 -48.02 6.16
CA ARG A 628 39.58 -46.91 5.47
C ARG A 628 40.41 -47.37 4.27
N GLU A 629 41.19 -48.44 4.41
CA GLU A 629 41.92 -49.05 3.29
C GLU A 629 40.98 -49.54 2.19
N VAL A 630 39.85 -50.17 2.56
CA VAL A 630 38.80 -50.59 1.60
C VAL A 630 38.23 -49.40 0.83
N VAL A 631 37.91 -48.30 1.53
CA VAL A 631 37.41 -47.07 0.88
C VAL A 631 38.46 -46.48 -0.07
N GLU A 632 39.72 -46.43 0.34
CA GLU A 632 40.81 -45.92 -0.50
C GLU A 632 41.00 -46.77 -1.77
N GLN A 633 40.89 -48.10 -1.66
CA GLN A 633 40.90 -48.99 -2.83
C GLN A 633 39.68 -48.80 -3.75
N LEU A 634 38.48 -48.61 -3.18
CA LEU A 634 37.26 -48.37 -3.95
C LEU A 634 37.25 -47.02 -4.67
N LEU A 635 37.95 -46.02 -4.14
CA LEU A 635 38.14 -44.73 -4.83
C LEU A 635 39.10 -44.84 -6.02
N LEU A 636 40.11 -45.72 -5.93
CA LEU A 636 41.06 -45.98 -7.01
C LEU A 636 40.43 -46.85 -8.12
N ASN A 637 39.59 -47.82 -7.74
CA ASN A 637 38.85 -48.71 -8.63
C ASN A 637 37.33 -48.59 -8.39
N PRO A 638 36.66 -47.60 -9.01
CA PRO A 638 35.23 -47.39 -8.82
C PRO A 638 34.41 -48.56 -9.40
N ASN A 639 34.03 -49.51 -8.55
CA ASN A 639 33.11 -50.59 -8.90
C ASN A 639 31.64 -50.12 -8.77
N ALA A 640 30.78 -50.51 -9.72
CA ALA A 640 29.39 -50.05 -9.83
C ALA A 640 28.44 -50.53 -8.70
N ASN A 641 28.92 -51.38 -7.78
CA ASN A 641 28.09 -52.04 -6.77
C ASN A 641 28.01 -51.29 -5.42
N GLN A 642 28.77 -50.20 -5.25
CA GLN A 642 28.72 -49.37 -4.05
C GLN A 642 27.65 -48.28 -4.19
N ALA A 643 26.75 -48.19 -3.20
CA ALA A 643 25.70 -47.18 -3.17
C ALA A 643 26.16 -45.88 -2.50
N ILE A 644 26.97 -45.98 -1.43
CA ILE A 644 27.52 -44.84 -0.70
C ILE A 644 29.01 -45.07 -0.46
N ILE A 645 29.82 -44.06 -0.73
CA ILE A 645 31.25 -44.05 -0.39
C ILE A 645 31.54 -42.74 0.35
N CYS A 646 31.98 -42.81 1.60
CA CYS A 646 32.45 -41.66 2.37
C CYS A 646 33.95 -41.81 2.58
N HIS A 647 34.72 -40.77 2.25
CA HIS A 647 36.17 -40.76 2.43
C HIS A 647 36.57 -39.61 3.36
N ASN A 648 37.02 -39.99 4.56
CA ASN A 648 37.54 -39.07 5.59
C ASN A 648 36.62 -37.86 5.87
N LEU A 649 35.31 -38.11 5.98
CA LEU A 649 34.30 -37.07 6.13
C LEU A 649 34.42 -36.39 7.51
N LYS A 650 34.65 -35.08 7.53
CA LYS A 650 34.85 -34.29 8.77
C LYS A 650 33.84 -33.17 8.87
N LYS A 651 33.36 -32.92 10.09
CA LYS A 651 32.53 -31.75 10.40
C LYS A 651 32.99 -31.04 11.66
N ILE A 652 33.32 -29.77 11.50
CA ILE A 652 33.61 -28.82 12.57
C ILE A 652 32.55 -27.72 12.50
N TYR A 653 31.85 -27.51 13.62
CA TYR A 653 30.99 -26.35 13.81
C TYR A 653 31.79 -25.25 14.49
N PRO A 654 31.80 -24.02 13.95
CA PRO A 654 32.56 -22.93 14.55
C PRO A 654 31.99 -22.60 15.93
N GLY A 655 32.89 -22.26 16.85
CA GLY A 655 32.54 -21.75 18.16
C GLY A 655 31.61 -20.53 18.09
N ARG A 656 30.60 -20.48 18.96
CA ARG A 656 29.79 -19.29 19.22
C ARG A 656 29.89 -18.93 20.70
N ASP A 657 29.82 -17.64 20.99
CA ASP A 657 29.75 -17.11 22.36
C ASP A 657 30.97 -17.50 23.21
N GLY A 658 32.18 -17.40 22.64
CA GLY A 658 33.44 -17.71 23.32
C GLY A 658 33.78 -19.20 23.47
N ASN A 659 32.92 -20.11 23.01
CA ASN A 659 33.20 -21.54 23.01
C ASN A 659 34.19 -21.95 21.91
N PRO A 660 35.03 -22.99 22.11
CA PRO A 660 35.89 -23.52 21.07
C PRO A 660 35.11 -24.23 19.97
N ASP A 661 35.74 -24.41 18.81
CA ASP A 661 35.20 -25.15 17.68
C ASP A 661 34.81 -26.57 18.08
N LYS A 662 33.56 -26.96 17.76
CA LYS A 662 33.02 -28.28 18.10
C LYS A 662 33.20 -29.25 16.93
N LEU A 663 34.14 -30.16 17.08
CA LEU A 663 34.37 -31.26 16.15
C LEU A 663 33.26 -32.32 16.31
N ALA A 664 32.28 -32.30 15.41
CA ALA A 664 31.10 -33.18 15.43
C ALA A 664 31.33 -34.53 14.73
N VAL A 665 32.12 -34.55 13.65
CA VAL A 665 32.48 -35.80 12.93
C VAL A 665 33.98 -35.80 12.66
N ARG A 666 34.68 -36.87 13.10
CA ARG A 666 36.14 -36.98 13.15
C ARG A 666 36.75 -37.83 12.02
N GLY A 667 36.38 -37.61 10.76
CA GLY A 667 37.02 -38.28 9.63
C GLY A 667 36.46 -39.66 9.36
N LEU A 668 35.15 -39.74 9.12
CA LEU A 668 34.46 -41.01 8.86
C LEU A 668 34.76 -41.51 7.44
N SER A 669 35.28 -42.73 7.34
CA SER A 669 35.36 -43.50 6.10
C SER A 669 34.38 -44.68 6.17
N LEU A 670 33.54 -44.83 5.14
CA LEU A 670 32.48 -45.85 5.08
C LEU A 670 32.18 -46.20 3.63
N ALA A 671 32.14 -47.50 3.29
CA ALA A 671 31.60 -47.98 2.03
C ALA A 671 30.35 -48.83 2.26
N LEU A 672 29.23 -48.48 1.61
CA LEU A 672 27.97 -49.22 1.72
C LEU A 672 27.51 -49.77 0.35
N PRO A 673 27.50 -51.10 0.15
CA PRO A 673 26.98 -51.72 -1.06
C PRO A 673 25.45 -51.60 -1.18
N LYS A 674 24.95 -51.80 -2.40
CA LYS A 674 23.52 -51.94 -2.67
C LYS A 674 22.97 -53.17 -1.95
N GLY A 675 21.75 -53.08 -1.41
CA GLY A 675 21.10 -54.20 -0.71
C GLY A 675 21.45 -54.34 0.78
N GLN A 676 22.25 -53.42 1.34
CA GLN A 676 22.66 -53.45 2.74
C GLN A 676 21.96 -52.35 3.55
N CYS A 677 21.65 -52.69 4.80
CA CYS A 677 21.15 -51.76 5.81
C CYS A 677 22.27 -51.51 6.82
N PHE A 678 22.65 -50.25 7.03
CA PHE A 678 23.71 -49.82 7.94
C PHE A 678 23.15 -49.00 9.09
N GLY A 679 23.49 -49.40 10.31
CA GLY A 679 23.03 -48.77 11.55
C GLY A 679 24.13 -48.01 12.26
N MET A 680 23.94 -46.71 12.42
CA MET A 680 24.78 -45.89 13.27
C MET A 680 24.23 -45.85 14.69
N LEU A 681 24.94 -46.52 15.61
CA LEU A 681 24.59 -46.60 17.02
C LEU A 681 25.53 -45.73 17.85
N GLY A 682 24.95 -44.96 18.77
CA GLY A 682 25.74 -44.20 19.73
C GLY A 682 24.88 -43.29 20.61
N PRO A 683 25.44 -42.73 21.69
CA PRO A 683 24.71 -41.81 22.55
C PRO A 683 24.34 -40.50 21.82
N ASN A 684 23.48 -39.70 22.45
CA ASN A 684 23.17 -38.35 21.99
C ASN A 684 24.46 -37.51 21.95
N GLY A 685 24.64 -36.73 20.88
CA GLY A 685 25.85 -35.93 20.69
C GLY A 685 27.02 -36.65 20.01
N ALA A 686 26.91 -37.93 19.65
CA ALA A 686 27.96 -38.69 18.95
C ALA A 686 28.21 -38.27 17.48
N GLY A 687 27.46 -37.30 16.94
CA GLY A 687 27.63 -36.82 15.55
C GLY A 687 26.77 -37.53 14.49
N LYS A 688 25.89 -38.48 14.88
CA LYS A 688 24.99 -39.23 14.00
C LYS A 688 24.13 -38.34 13.08
N THR A 689 23.36 -37.42 13.68
CA THR A 689 22.53 -36.47 12.94
C THR A 689 23.37 -35.50 12.10
N SER A 690 24.58 -35.15 12.54
CA SER A 690 25.51 -34.33 11.74
C SER A 690 26.00 -35.08 10.51
N PHE A 691 26.25 -36.39 10.61
CA PHE A 691 26.57 -37.24 9.46
C PHE A 691 25.41 -37.32 8.47
N ILE A 692 24.20 -37.68 8.92
CA ILE A 692 23.02 -37.70 8.05
C ILE A 692 22.82 -36.33 7.39
N SER A 693 22.90 -35.24 8.17
CA SER A 693 22.76 -33.88 7.65
C SER A 693 23.78 -33.53 6.57
N MET A 694 25.00 -34.08 6.61
CA MET A 694 25.97 -33.94 5.53
C MET A 694 25.58 -34.74 4.30
N MET A 695 25.18 -36.00 4.49
CA MET A 695 24.80 -36.89 3.40
C MET A 695 23.54 -36.45 2.66
N ILE A 696 22.59 -35.81 3.34
CA ILE A 696 21.37 -35.23 2.76
C ILE A 696 21.56 -33.75 2.36
N GLY A 697 22.78 -33.22 2.39
CA GLY A 697 23.10 -31.88 1.87
C GLY A 697 22.61 -30.69 2.71
N LEU A 698 22.09 -30.96 3.93
CA LEU A 698 21.72 -29.91 4.88
C LEU A 698 22.95 -29.17 5.43
N VAL A 699 24.07 -29.86 5.57
CA VAL A 699 25.28 -29.30 6.17
C VAL A 699 26.45 -29.64 5.26
N LYS A 700 27.21 -28.64 4.83
CA LYS A 700 28.43 -28.93 4.04
C LYS A 700 29.49 -29.61 4.93
N PRO A 701 30.14 -30.69 4.47
CA PRO A 701 31.34 -31.22 5.11
C PRO A 701 32.42 -30.13 5.25
N THR A 702 33.16 -30.15 6.37
CA THR A 702 34.31 -29.25 6.56
C THR A 702 35.51 -29.74 5.73
N SER A 703 35.71 -31.05 5.66
CA SER A 703 36.66 -31.70 4.76
C SER A 703 36.24 -33.16 4.51
N GLY A 704 36.92 -33.82 3.57
CA GLY A 704 36.53 -35.12 3.05
C GLY A 704 35.54 -35.02 1.88
N THR A 705 35.30 -36.16 1.22
CA THR A 705 34.40 -36.28 0.08
C THR A 705 33.45 -37.46 0.29
N SER A 706 32.26 -37.39 -0.30
CA SER A 706 31.39 -38.56 -0.36
C SER A 706 30.62 -38.63 -1.66
N TYR A 707 30.36 -39.86 -2.08
CA TYR A 707 29.71 -40.22 -3.32
C TYR A 707 28.45 -41.03 -3.03
N VAL A 708 27.37 -40.75 -3.76
CA VAL A 708 26.11 -41.50 -3.73
C VAL A 708 25.83 -41.96 -5.16
N ASP A 709 25.79 -43.28 -5.38
CA ASP A 709 25.70 -43.92 -6.71
C ASP A 709 26.71 -43.31 -7.72
N GLY A 710 27.94 -43.07 -7.25
CA GLY A 710 29.04 -42.48 -8.03
C GLY A 710 29.02 -40.95 -8.16
N MET A 711 28.00 -40.25 -7.65
CA MET A 711 27.87 -38.79 -7.73
C MET A 711 28.39 -38.10 -6.46
N ASP A 712 29.26 -37.09 -6.60
CA ASP A 712 29.74 -36.29 -5.46
C ASP A 712 28.61 -35.42 -4.87
N ILE A 713 28.40 -35.52 -3.56
CA ILE A 713 27.37 -34.77 -2.82
C ILE A 713 27.56 -33.25 -2.87
N ASN A 714 28.78 -32.75 -3.11
CA ASN A 714 29.07 -31.31 -3.16
C ASN A 714 28.75 -30.70 -4.52
N ILE A 715 28.72 -31.52 -5.58
CA ILE A 715 28.59 -31.07 -6.97
C ILE A 715 27.21 -31.42 -7.53
N TYR A 716 26.73 -32.63 -7.28
CA TYR A 716 25.56 -33.21 -7.95
C TYR A 716 24.37 -33.46 -7.01
N MET A 717 24.26 -32.70 -5.92
CA MET A 717 23.24 -32.91 -4.89
C MET A 717 21.79 -32.90 -5.43
N ASP A 718 21.49 -31.98 -6.34
CA ASP A 718 20.14 -31.87 -6.93
C ASP A 718 19.75 -33.13 -7.73
N HIS A 719 20.73 -33.81 -8.33
CA HIS A 719 20.52 -35.11 -8.98
C HIS A 719 20.44 -36.25 -7.97
N ILE A 720 21.21 -36.19 -6.88
CA ILE A 720 21.16 -37.20 -5.82
C ILE A 720 19.76 -37.21 -5.15
N TYR A 721 19.13 -36.04 -4.96
CA TYR A 721 17.79 -35.94 -4.37
C TYR A 721 16.69 -36.68 -5.15
N THR A 722 16.86 -36.93 -6.46
CA THR A 722 15.86 -37.69 -7.20
C THR A 722 15.88 -39.18 -6.84
N TYR A 723 17.05 -39.71 -6.46
CA TYR A 723 17.24 -41.12 -6.12
C TYR A 723 17.32 -41.41 -4.61
N MET A 724 17.30 -40.36 -3.78
CA MET A 724 17.40 -40.44 -2.33
C MET A 724 16.02 -40.37 -1.66
N GLY A 725 15.80 -41.17 -0.61
CA GLY A 725 14.69 -41.05 0.33
C GLY A 725 15.18 -40.53 1.68
N VAL A 726 14.44 -39.64 2.33
CA VAL A 726 14.84 -39.09 3.63
C VAL A 726 13.68 -39.13 4.61
N CYS A 727 13.92 -39.72 5.78
CA CYS A 727 13.05 -39.68 6.95
C CYS A 727 13.77 -38.87 8.06
N PRO A 728 13.46 -37.57 8.23
CA PRO A 728 14.10 -36.71 9.23
C PRO A 728 13.70 -37.09 10.66
N GLN A 729 14.43 -36.60 11.67
CA GLN A 729 14.12 -36.87 13.09
C GLN A 729 12.75 -36.29 13.51
N HIS A 730 12.43 -35.07 13.06
CA HIS A 730 11.12 -34.46 13.25
C HIS A 730 10.25 -34.66 12.01
N ASP A 731 8.99 -35.05 12.20
CA ASP A 731 8.07 -35.30 11.09
C ASP A 731 7.66 -33.98 10.41
N LEU A 732 8.19 -33.75 9.19
CA LEU A 732 7.93 -32.55 8.38
C LEU A 732 6.69 -32.77 7.49
N LEU A 733 5.50 -32.65 8.06
CA LEU A 733 4.22 -32.96 7.40
C LEU A 733 3.29 -31.74 7.38
N TRP A 734 2.47 -31.62 6.34
CA TRP A 734 1.40 -30.61 6.29
C TRP A 734 0.21 -31.10 7.12
N GLU A 735 -0.13 -30.38 8.19
CA GLU A 735 -1.23 -30.80 9.06
C GLU A 735 -2.61 -30.77 8.37
N THR A 736 -2.75 -29.93 7.34
CA THR A 736 -3.99 -29.74 6.58
C THR A 736 -4.25 -30.84 5.55
N LEU A 737 -3.22 -31.53 5.06
CA LEU A 737 -3.31 -32.58 4.05
C LEU A 737 -3.58 -33.95 4.70
N THR A 738 -4.18 -34.87 3.94
CA THR A 738 -4.39 -36.28 4.34
C THR A 738 -3.13 -37.12 4.14
N GLY A 739 -3.05 -38.30 4.76
CA GLY A 739 -1.91 -39.20 4.55
C GLY A 739 -1.76 -39.63 3.08
N LYS A 740 -2.89 -39.88 2.40
CA LYS A 740 -2.94 -40.23 0.99
C LYS A 740 -2.48 -39.07 0.09
N GLU A 741 -2.92 -37.86 0.39
CA GLU A 741 -2.49 -36.61 -0.25
C GLU A 741 -0.97 -36.42 -0.19
N HIS A 742 -0.34 -36.65 0.97
CA HIS A 742 1.13 -36.60 1.10
C HIS A 742 1.84 -37.58 0.16
N LEU A 743 1.41 -38.83 0.11
CA LEU A 743 2.04 -39.84 -0.74
C LEU A 743 1.81 -39.53 -2.24
N PHE A 744 0.63 -39.01 -2.59
CA PHE A 744 0.38 -38.49 -3.93
C PHE A 744 1.28 -37.30 -4.30
N PHE A 745 1.67 -36.48 -3.34
CA PHE A 745 2.57 -35.34 -3.56
C PHE A 745 3.98 -35.84 -3.88
N TYR A 746 4.56 -36.59 -2.93
CA TYR A 746 5.94 -37.05 -3.03
C TYR A 746 6.13 -38.09 -4.13
N GLY A 747 5.13 -38.93 -4.39
CA GLY A 747 5.15 -39.86 -5.52
C GLY A 747 5.27 -39.14 -6.87
N ARG A 748 4.55 -38.03 -7.08
CA ARG A 748 4.67 -37.22 -8.30
C ARG A 748 6.02 -36.52 -8.41
N LEU A 749 6.61 -36.07 -7.30
CA LEU A 749 7.97 -35.52 -7.28
C LEU A 749 9.00 -36.59 -7.70
N LYS A 750 8.77 -37.85 -7.36
CA LYS A 750 9.53 -39.03 -7.80
C LYS A 750 9.10 -39.56 -9.18
N ASN A 751 8.40 -38.74 -9.97
CA ASN A 751 8.00 -39.01 -11.35
C ASN A 751 7.00 -40.19 -11.53
N LEU A 752 6.28 -40.60 -10.49
CA LEU A 752 5.18 -41.57 -10.61
C LEU A 752 3.93 -40.92 -11.20
N LYS A 753 3.24 -41.62 -12.11
CA LYS A 753 2.04 -41.12 -12.81
C LYS A 753 0.96 -42.20 -12.93
N GLY A 754 -0.29 -41.77 -13.18
CA GLY A 754 -1.39 -42.67 -13.53
C GLY A 754 -1.66 -43.78 -12.50
N THR A 755 -1.87 -45.00 -13.01
CA THR A 755 -2.16 -46.20 -12.21
C THR A 755 -0.98 -46.64 -11.33
N GLU A 756 0.25 -46.39 -11.78
CA GLU A 756 1.47 -46.71 -11.04
C GLU A 756 1.56 -45.87 -9.76
N LEU A 757 1.21 -44.57 -9.84
CA LEU A 757 1.13 -43.70 -8.67
C LEU A 757 0.06 -44.19 -7.68
N LEU A 758 -1.12 -44.57 -8.16
CA LEU A 758 -2.19 -45.08 -7.31
C LEU A 758 -1.78 -46.34 -6.57
N LYS A 759 -1.22 -47.31 -7.30
CA LYS A 759 -0.73 -48.55 -6.72
C LYS A 759 0.37 -48.29 -5.71
N ALA A 760 1.35 -47.44 -6.03
CA ALA A 760 2.44 -47.10 -5.12
C ALA A 760 1.94 -46.42 -3.83
N VAL A 761 0.93 -45.54 -3.91
CA VAL A 761 0.33 -44.88 -2.75
C VAL A 761 -0.39 -45.91 -1.85
N ASP A 762 -1.22 -46.77 -2.43
CA ASP A 762 -1.95 -47.78 -1.67
C ASP A 762 -1.00 -48.82 -1.04
N ASP A 763 -0.01 -49.30 -1.78
CA ASP A 763 1.01 -50.23 -1.29
C ASP A 763 1.86 -49.58 -0.17
N SER A 764 2.20 -48.29 -0.29
CA SER A 764 2.91 -47.55 0.76
C SER A 764 2.06 -47.38 2.02
N LEU A 765 0.75 -47.15 1.90
CA LEU A 765 -0.15 -47.05 3.06
C LEU A 765 -0.34 -48.41 3.74
N LYS A 766 -0.39 -49.50 2.96
CA LYS A 766 -0.52 -50.87 3.49
C LYS A 766 0.72 -51.28 4.27
N SER A 767 1.92 -51.04 3.72
CA SER A 767 3.18 -51.42 4.38
C SER A 767 3.31 -50.80 5.78
N VAL A 768 2.85 -49.57 5.96
CA VAL A 768 2.92 -48.88 7.26
C VAL A 768 1.64 -49.01 8.11
N ASN A 769 0.71 -49.88 7.76
CA ASN A 769 -0.57 -50.08 8.46
C ASN A 769 -1.38 -48.79 8.65
N LEU A 770 -1.47 -47.95 7.59
CA LEU A 770 -2.29 -46.74 7.53
C LEU A 770 -3.40 -46.82 6.45
N PHE A 771 -3.48 -47.92 5.71
CA PHE A 771 -4.50 -48.12 4.66
C PHE A 771 -5.88 -48.46 5.24
N HIS A 772 -5.94 -49.32 6.25
CA HIS A 772 -7.20 -49.79 6.82
C HIS A 772 -7.87 -48.75 7.74
N GLY A 773 -9.20 -48.85 7.88
CA GLY A 773 -9.98 -47.99 8.79
C GLY A 773 -10.11 -46.53 8.34
N GLY A 774 -9.92 -46.24 7.05
CA GLY A 774 -10.01 -44.88 6.48
C GLY A 774 -8.98 -43.91 7.06
N VAL A 775 -7.87 -44.43 7.60
CA VAL A 775 -6.83 -43.61 8.24
C VAL A 775 -6.13 -42.74 7.21
N GLY A 776 -5.78 -43.29 6.05
CA GLY A 776 -5.12 -42.56 4.96
C GLY A 776 -5.87 -41.33 4.46
N ASP A 777 -7.20 -41.31 4.59
CA ASP A 777 -8.06 -40.20 4.15
C ASP A 777 -8.31 -39.15 5.26
N LYS A 778 -7.80 -39.40 6.48
CA LYS A 778 -7.84 -38.41 7.58
C LYS A 778 -6.69 -37.42 7.43
N GLN A 779 -6.94 -36.17 7.85
CA GLN A 779 -5.92 -35.13 7.91
C GLN A 779 -4.83 -35.50 8.89
N VAL A 780 -3.57 -35.22 8.52
CA VAL A 780 -2.39 -35.54 9.34
C VAL A 780 -2.40 -34.76 10.66
N GLY A 781 -3.05 -33.60 10.73
CA GLY A 781 -3.27 -32.91 12.01
C GLY A 781 -4.01 -33.75 13.06
N LYS A 782 -4.78 -34.76 12.65
CA LYS A 782 -5.50 -35.70 13.53
C LYS A 782 -4.75 -37.00 13.80
N TYR A 783 -3.54 -37.16 13.26
CA TYR A 783 -2.72 -38.36 13.47
C TYR A 783 -2.05 -38.32 14.85
N SER A 784 -1.95 -39.48 15.51
CA SER A 784 -1.06 -39.63 16.67
C SER A 784 0.41 -39.49 16.25
N GLY A 785 1.32 -39.21 17.19
CA GLY A 785 2.75 -39.11 16.89
C GLY A 785 3.29 -40.35 16.16
N GLY A 786 2.90 -41.55 16.59
CA GLY A 786 3.30 -42.79 15.91
C GLY A 786 2.72 -42.96 14.50
N MET A 787 1.51 -42.44 14.23
CA MET A 787 0.94 -42.43 12.87
C MET A 787 1.68 -41.44 11.96
N LYS A 788 2.04 -40.25 12.48
CA LYS A 788 2.87 -39.27 11.75
C LYS A 788 4.23 -39.88 11.41
N ARG A 789 4.85 -40.59 12.36
CA ARG A 789 6.13 -41.25 12.15
C ARG A 789 6.08 -42.32 11.06
N ARG A 790 5.05 -43.17 11.08
CA ARG A 790 4.81 -44.19 10.05
C ARG A 790 4.58 -43.58 8.67
N LEU A 791 3.86 -42.46 8.59
CA LEU A 791 3.70 -41.73 7.33
C LEU A 791 5.01 -41.14 6.81
N SER A 792 5.85 -40.58 7.69
CA SER A 792 7.19 -40.08 7.34
C SER A 792 8.08 -41.16 6.74
N VAL A 793 8.03 -42.37 7.31
CA VAL A 793 8.72 -43.56 6.75
C VAL A 793 8.16 -43.93 5.39
N ALA A 794 6.83 -43.97 5.21
CA ALA A 794 6.22 -44.26 3.90
C ALA A 794 6.64 -43.25 2.82
N ILE A 795 6.70 -41.96 3.17
CA ILE A 795 7.18 -40.89 2.27
C ILE A 795 8.64 -41.12 1.89
N SER A 796 9.50 -41.56 2.81
CA SER A 796 10.90 -41.82 2.51
C SER A 796 11.12 -43.01 1.57
N LEU A 797 10.14 -43.91 1.44
CA LEU A 797 10.23 -45.15 0.64
C LEU A 797 9.50 -45.07 -0.71
N ILE A 798 8.65 -44.05 -0.92
CA ILE A 798 7.86 -43.90 -2.14
C ILE A 798 8.74 -43.52 -3.33
N GLY A 799 8.39 -44.03 -4.52
CA GLY A 799 9.12 -43.72 -5.76
C GLY A 799 10.37 -44.56 -6.01
N ASP A 800 10.59 -45.61 -5.21
CA ASP A 800 11.71 -46.54 -5.32
C ASP A 800 13.11 -45.88 -5.24
N PRO A 801 13.42 -45.20 -4.12
CA PRO A 801 14.72 -44.59 -3.92
C PRO A 801 15.83 -45.65 -3.80
N LYS A 802 16.99 -45.40 -4.41
CA LYS A 802 18.17 -46.28 -4.34
C LYS A 802 18.87 -46.21 -2.99
N VAL A 803 18.82 -45.05 -2.34
CA VAL A 803 19.44 -44.78 -1.05
C VAL A 803 18.43 -44.12 -0.12
N VAL A 804 18.31 -44.61 1.12
CA VAL A 804 17.36 -44.06 2.11
C VAL A 804 18.10 -43.73 3.40
N PHE A 805 17.93 -42.50 3.89
CA PHE A 805 18.46 -42.04 5.17
C PHE A 805 17.31 -41.90 6.18
N MET A 806 17.41 -42.57 7.32
CA MET A 806 16.40 -42.50 8.39
C MET A 806 17.05 -42.05 9.70
N ASP A 807 16.71 -40.85 10.16
CA ASP A 807 17.22 -40.33 11.42
C ASP A 807 16.27 -40.70 12.57
N GLU A 808 16.66 -41.68 13.40
CA GLU A 808 15.89 -42.22 14.54
C GLU A 808 14.45 -42.69 14.22
N PRO A 809 14.24 -43.61 13.25
CA PRO A 809 12.91 -43.97 12.74
C PRO A 809 11.96 -44.59 13.80
N SER A 810 12.49 -45.20 14.86
CA SER A 810 11.71 -45.91 15.88
C SER A 810 11.27 -45.06 17.09
N THR A 811 11.70 -43.79 17.15
CA THR A 811 11.38 -42.88 18.26
C THR A 811 9.88 -42.57 18.33
N GLY A 812 9.30 -42.68 19.53
CA GLY A 812 7.87 -42.37 19.75
C GLY A 812 6.87 -43.45 19.29
N LEU A 813 7.34 -44.60 18.80
CA LEU A 813 6.49 -45.75 18.45
C LEU A 813 6.31 -46.71 19.64
N ASP A 814 5.15 -47.36 19.72
CA ASP A 814 4.90 -48.50 20.60
C ASP A 814 5.63 -49.77 20.11
N PRO A 815 5.85 -50.79 20.97
CA PRO A 815 6.61 -51.99 20.59
C PRO A 815 6.08 -52.72 19.35
N ALA A 816 4.77 -52.83 19.18
CA ALA A 816 4.18 -53.51 18.02
C ALA A 816 4.40 -52.71 16.72
N SER A 817 4.20 -51.40 16.77
CA SER A 817 4.48 -50.51 15.63
C SER A 817 5.97 -50.48 15.26
N ARG A 818 6.89 -50.61 16.22
CA ARG A 818 8.33 -50.72 15.97
C ARG A 818 8.68 -52.00 15.21
N ASN A 819 8.13 -53.14 15.62
CA ASN A 819 8.37 -54.41 14.92
C ASN A 819 7.85 -54.35 13.49
N ASN A 820 6.68 -53.76 13.27
CA ASN A 820 6.15 -53.55 11.93
C ASN A 820 7.05 -52.64 11.08
N LEU A 821 7.55 -51.55 11.65
CA LEU A 821 8.50 -50.66 10.98
C LEU A 821 9.76 -51.42 10.52
N TRP A 822 10.33 -52.27 11.38
CA TRP A 822 11.52 -53.04 11.03
C TRP A 822 11.26 -54.07 9.93
N ASN A 823 10.08 -54.69 9.91
CA ASN A 823 9.67 -55.57 8.81
C ASN A 823 9.62 -54.80 7.48
N VAL A 824 9.06 -53.59 7.47
CA VAL A 824 9.03 -52.72 6.29
C VAL A 824 10.43 -52.33 5.82
N VAL A 825 11.33 -51.96 6.75
CA VAL A 825 12.73 -51.63 6.42
C VAL A 825 13.46 -52.86 5.86
N LYS A 826 13.24 -54.05 6.43
CA LYS A 826 13.83 -55.31 5.96
C LYS A 826 13.36 -55.69 4.56
N GLU A 827 12.09 -55.48 4.24
CA GLU A 827 11.57 -55.67 2.89
C GLU A 827 12.15 -54.63 1.91
N ALA A 828 12.24 -53.37 2.32
CA ALA A 828 12.79 -52.28 1.50
C ALA A 828 14.31 -52.43 1.24
N LYS A 829 15.05 -53.10 2.13
CA LYS A 829 16.51 -53.35 2.01
C LYS A 829 16.88 -54.11 0.74
N ARG A 830 16.04 -55.04 0.23
CA ARG A 830 16.44 -56.04 -0.80
C ARG A 830 17.16 -55.45 -2.02
N ASN A 831 16.78 -54.26 -2.48
CA ASN A 831 17.38 -53.59 -3.65
C ASN A 831 17.90 -52.17 -3.35
N ARG A 832 18.08 -51.79 -2.08
CA ARG A 832 18.36 -50.41 -1.67
C ARG A 832 19.41 -50.35 -0.58
N ALA A 833 20.18 -49.27 -0.53
CA ALA A 833 21.06 -48.99 0.62
C ALA A 833 20.31 -48.14 1.64
N ILE A 834 20.20 -48.62 2.88
CA ILE A 834 19.49 -47.91 3.96
C ILE A 834 20.50 -47.54 5.04
N VAL A 835 20.55 -46.27 5.42
CA VAL A 835 21.35 -45.77 6.54
C VAL A 835 20.39 -45.29 7.62
N LEU A 836 20.52 -45.84 8.82
CA LEU A 836 19.66 -45.46 9.94
C LEU A 836 20.46 -45.16 11.20
N THR A 837 19.99 -44.19 11.98
CA THR A 837 20.57 -43.84 13.28
C THR A 837 19.69 -44.33 14.41
N SER A 838 20.31 -44.81 15.49
CA SER A 838 19.60 -45.21 16.71
C SER A 838 20.45 -44.90 17.94
N THR A 839 19.77 -44.62 19.05
CA THR A 839 20.38 -44.44 20.38
C THR A 839 20.25 -45.68 21.25
N ASN A 840 19.41 -46.64 20.86
CA ASN A 840 19.09 -47.81 21.67
C ASN A 840 19.64 -49.10 21.03
N PHE A 841 20.53 -49.78 21.76
CA PHE A 841 21.31 -50.94 21.31
C PHE A 841 20.47 -52.21 21.13
N SER A 842 19.44 -52.42 21.95
CA SER A 842 18.60 -53.62 21.89
C SER A 842 17.67 -53.67 20.67
N LEU A 843 17.45 -52.52 20.02
CA LEU A 843 16.52 -52.36 18.90
C LEU A 843 17.20 -52.47 17.53
N SER A 844 18.51 -52.22 17.43
CA SER A 844 19.25 -52.31 16.19
C SER A 844 19.49 -53.75 15.75
N THR A 845 19.84 -54.65 16.68
CA THR A 845 20.29 -56.01 16.35
C THR A 845 19.23 -56.80 15.57
N TYR A 846 17.94 -56.60 15.89
CA TYR A 846 16.81 -57.19 15.15
C TYR A 846 16.71 -56.78 13.67
N ALA A 847 17.20 -55.60 13.31
CA ALA A 847 17.17 -55.09 11.93
C ALA A 847 18.40 -55.50 11.11
N PHE A 848 19.51 -55.86 11.76
CA PHE A 848 20.82 -56.10 11.12
C PHE A 848 21.18 -57.58 10.93
N ASP A 849 20.72 -58.48 11.81
CA ASP A 849 21.15 -59.89 11.82
C ASP A 849 20.34 -60.84 10.89
N SER A 850 19.67 -60.32 9.86
CA SER A 850 19.03 -61.20 8.84
C SER A 850 18.93 -60.69 7.41
#